data_AF-A0A150G7C3-F1
#
_entry.id   AF-A0A150G7C3-F1
#
_cell.length_a   1.000
_cell.length_b   1.000
_cell.length_c   1.000
_cell.angle_alpha   90.00
_cell.angle_beta   90.00
_cell.angle_gamma   90.00
#
_symmetry.space_group_name_H-M   'P 1'
#
loop_
_entity.id
_entity.type
_entity.pdbx_description
1 polymer ?
#
loop_
_entity_poly.entity_id
_entity_poly.type
_entity_poly.pdbx_seq_one_letter_code
_entity_poly.pdbx_strand_id
1 'polypeptide(L)'
;MFGRGYLRKWKAAKKDVCVSGSSTFTCYDHPPKDHGTNVGSLFCTATNLVLDSADFLGDVMKGQRYPNPKKGSARVACQIANPLPWARPQLEDQHTERWLYDALTSAPASEVDAACADPARSVPYPVYFVTRMDPTNAFHHFEEVVNFFASIAIFPHKELLQQGIAVVAFDGAVPGYFLELWRRIAYPYRIRFLRARPYPPGTCFKHVLLASMPHRTLYTHFWPGRDTHCRSLVFTGLMAWAHALMGDVRPEVYTWPDGQHRQNDATVVGRVTWVSRRRFEAANRDKFSGWQSQRILNNEDAIVRALDEAVREWNAGSCLHDPGRSGCRSTPVVFEFGSTELGDLRWYPEQLSVLSRTNVLMAIHGAGVFNEVWMRPSVSAVIEVLHNSGGQYHYHNIAAFLGLPYHSMPIADPQALATKLKAVMDETAPKMAAEAAGRRAAAAGTDSLSATSAGFAVTERPEEACLLVPTIDAACAINSCTADNLTAIEQHLRALPYWNNGANHVIWFYGSDWPSTGYDVGDAIVISASFTDETYRPAYDVAVPLTKPSLVEPPPGLVRLGAHIRRRRSSGAGGGGGGRDNAGPDQRASHDDSLEAMLLQGVAATRDLLLYFRGTVPAMASDLCSHRFRIFGRYFPPAVHNAPDVVIQPLCAGVHLYRKADQPQLEHCRNCVNNQRLTENVLGGSCTDAWQDNITFAAGLTRARFAFAPRGCGPLSYRLMEGLMYGAVPVQTGYGSFVPYAGEGRLGRLWDSCVLYIREEDLGGLVARLRGMDRREYARRLASCLELVALHSRSLFVVARQAVCVIASRVASAALAPAGPGQRPGAGSDMQAVWGSDAGLLSACRAAGVLRDNL
;
A
#
# COMPACT_ATOMS: atom_id res chain seq x y z
N MET A 1 15.42 29.40 7.41
CA MET A 1 14.65 29.31 8.68
C MET A 1 14.01 27.94 8.91
N PHE A 2 13.78 27.09 7.89
CA PHE A 2 13.01 25.84 8.04
C PHE A 2 13.84 24.62 7.60
N GLY A 3 14.79 24.24 8.44
CA GLY A 3 15.73 23.15 8.15
C GLY A 3 16.48 22.72 9.40
N ARG A 4 17.68 22.16 9.26
CA ARG A 4 18.45 21.62 10.41
C ARG A 4 18.68 22.65 11.54
N GLY A 5 18.84 23.93 11.21
CA GLY A 5 18.99 25.00 12.19
C GLY A 5 17.75 25.21 13.07
N TYR A 6 16.56 25.04 12.52
CA TYR A 6 15.30 25.14 13.25
C TYR A 6 15.11 23.97 14.22
N LEU A 7 15.31 22.74 13.73
CA LEU A 7 15.24 21.55 14.58
C LEU A 7 16.26 21.60 15.73
N ARG A 8 17.47 22.11 15.48
CA ARG A 8 18.48 22.34 16.53
C ARG A 8 18.02 23.36 17.58
N LYS A 9 17.41 24.48 17.16
CA LYS A 9 16.88 25.48 18.09
C LYS A 9 15.74 24.93 18.94
N TRP A 10 14.80 24.22 18.33
CA TRP A 10 13.69 23.59 19.05
C TRP A 10 14.20 22.51 20.03
N LYS A 11 15.16 21.68 19.61
CA LYS A 11 15.81 20.70 20.50
C LYS A 11 16.55 21.35 21.68
N ALA A 12 17.18 22.51 21.45
CA ALA A 12 17.89 23.25 22.49
C ALA A 12 16.96 23.96 23.47
N ALA A 13 15.72 24.24 23.05
CA ALA A 13 14.68 24.89 23.84
C ALA A 13 14.00 23.88 24.79
N LYS A 14 14.82 23.14 25.55
CA LYS A 14 14.36 22.13 26.52
C LYS A 14 14.15 22.75 27.89
N LYS A 15 13.10 22.34 28.60
CA LYS A 15 12.85 22.66 30.00
C LYS A 15 12.32 21.43 30.73
N ASP A 16 12.90 21.13 31.88
CA ASP A 16 12.56 19.96 32.66
C ASP A 16 11.36 20.25 33.57
N VAL A 17 10.37 19.35 33.52
CA VAL A 17 9.20 19.33 34.41
C VAL A 17 9.53 18.47 35.64
N CYS A 18 10.22 17.34 35.45
CA CYS A 18 10.80 16.55 36.54
C CYS A 18 12.22 17.04 36.85
N VAL A 19 12.47 17.51 38.07
CA VAL A 19 13.78 18.06 38.48
C VAL A 19 14.72 16.98 39.06
N SER A 20 14.15 15.99 39.75
CA SER A 20 14.88 14.86 40.36
C SER A 20 13.95 13.66 40.53
N GLY A 21 14.45 12.43 40.41
CA GLY A 21 13.64 11.20 40.56
C GLY A 21 13.96 10.12 39.53
N SER A 22 13.18 9.04 39.52
CA SER A 22 13.32 7.91 38.60
C SER A 22 12.52 8.06 37.30
N SER A 23 11.41 8.83 37.31
CA SER A 23 10.72 9.25 36.10
C SER A 23 11.36 10.50 35.50
N THR A 24 11.36 10.60 34.17
CA THR A 24 11.69 11.85 33.47
C THR A 24 10.43 12.49 32.90
N PHE A 25 10.43 13.82 32.82
CA PHE A 25 9.42 14.59 32.11
C PHE A 25 10.08 15.89 31.66
N THR A 26 10.26 16.03 30.36
CA THR A 26 10.94 17.17 29.73
C THR A 26 10.08 17.69 28.59
N CYS A 27 9.97 19.00 28.46
CA CYS A 27 9.22 19.64 27.40
C CYS A 27 10.13 20.55 26.57
N TYR A 28 9.80 20.70 25.30
CA TYR A 28 10.55 21.42 24.28
C TYR A 28 9.67 22.50 23.68
N ASP A 29 9.93 23.76 24.03
CA ASP A 29 9.14 24.86 23.49
C ASP A 29 9.58 25.21 22.07
N HIS A 30 8.60 25.29 21.18
CA HIS A 30 8.85 25.82 19.86
C HIS A 30 9.40 27.25 19.99
N PRO A 31 10.51 27.61 19.31
CA PRO A 31 11.12 28.92 19.46
C PRO A 31 10.12 30.04 19.12
N PRO A 32 9.93 31.05 20.00
CA PRO A 32 9.00 32.14 19.74
C PRO A 32 9.57 33.15 18.72
N LYS A 33 8.67 33.81 17.98
CA LYS A 33 8.88 35.17 17.46
C LYS A 33 7.62 36.00 17.66
N ASP A 34 7.77 37.09 18.40
CA ASP A 34 7.10 38.40 18.31
C ASP A 34 5.56 38.52 18.20
N HIS A 35 4.77 37.55 18.66
CA HIS A 35 3.31 37.76 18.79
C HIS A 35 2.74 37.22 20.12
N GLY A 36 3.05 37.92 21.22
CA GLY A 36 2.34 37.82 22.51
C GLY A 36 3.00 36.97 23.60
N THR A 37 2.27 36.77 24.70
CA THR A 37 2.71 36.03 25.92
C THR A 37 2.56 34.50 25.82
N ASN A 38 1.96 33.99 24.74
CA ASN A 38 1.66 32.56 24.56
C ASN A 38 2.84 31.79 23.97
N VAL A 39 3.00 30.52 24.36
CA VAL A 39 4.07 29.64 23.86
C VAL A 39 3.65 29.06 22.50
N GLY A 40 4.59 28.89 21.56
CA GLY A 40 4.36 28.12 20.32
C GLY A 40 4.15 26.64 20.63
N SER A 41 4.06 25.75 19.62
CA SER A 41 3.80 24.31 19.87
C SER A 41 4.70 23.69 20.94
N LEU A 42 4.12 23.03 21.95
CA LEU A 42 4.86 22.35 23.02
C LEU A 42 4.92 20.85 22.76
N PHE A 43 6.12 20.30 22.75
CA PHE A 43 6.34 18.86 22.65
C PHE A 43 6.98 18.37 23.94
N CYS A 44 6.43 17.33 24.57
CA CYS A 44 7.01 16.78 25.79
C CYS A 44 7.32 15.29 25.65
N THR A 45 8.30 14.84 26.42
CA THR A 45 8.68 13.44 26.55
C THR A 45 8.70 13.07 28.02
N ALA A 46 8.18 11.89 28.36
CA ALA A 46 8.24 11.37 29.71
C ALA A 46 8.62 9.88 29.73
N THR A 47 9.24 9.45 30.82
CA THR A 47 9.50 8.03 31.10
C THR A 47 8.82 7.62 32.39
N ASN A 48 8.33 6.37 32.41
CA ASN A 48 7.61 5.80 33.55
C ASN A 48 6.48 6.71 34.02
N LEU A 49 5.57 7.06 33.10
CA LEU A 49 4.37 7.84 33.40
C LEU A 49 3.19 6.89 33.59
N VAL A 50 2.52 6.97 34.75
CA VAL A 50 1.33 6.17 35.05
C VAL A 50 0.08 7.00 34.74
N LEU A 51 -0.87 6.43 33.98
CA LEU A 51 -2.06 7.12 33.52
C LEU A 51 -3.34 6.35 33.88
N ASP A 52 -4.27 7.05 34.51
CA ASP A 52 -5.66 6.64 34.67
C ASP A 52 -6.49 7.21 33.51
N SER A 53 -6.59 6.46 32.40
CA SER A 53 -7.14 6.96 31.13
C SER A 53 -8.55 7.54 31.25
N ALA A 54 -9.45 6.90 32.01
CA ALA A 54 -10.82 7.37 32.17
C ALA A 54 -10.90 8.66 33.00
N ASP A 55 -10.13 8.74 34.08
CA ASP A 55 -10.07 9.93 34.94
C ASP A 55 -9.37 11.11 34.24
N PHE A 56 -8.42 10.82 33.36
CA PHE A 56 -7.80 11.84 32.52
C PHE A 56 -8.77 12.38 31.46
N LEU A 57 -9.54 11.51 30.79
CA LEU A 57 -10.49 11.93 29.76
C LEU A 57 -11.65 12.75 30.32
N GLY A 58 -12.13 12.42 31.52
CA GLY A 58 -13.22 13.12 32.18
C GLY A 58 -14.45 13.24 31.28
N ASP A 59 -14.88 14.47 30.98
CA ASP A 59 -16.10 14.74 30.22
C ASP A 59 -16.02 14.36 28.73
N VAL A 60 -14.85 14.03 28.19
CA VAL A 60 -14.74 13.42 26.85
C VAL A 60 -15.52 12.10 26.78
N MET A 61 -15.56 11.36 27.89
CA MET A 61 -16.39 10.15 28.01
C MET A 61 -17.89 10.46 27.89
N LYS A 62 -18.29 11.69 28.16
CA LYS A 62 -19.67 12.20 28.05
C LYS A 62 -19.95 12.93 26.73
N GLY A 63 -19.01 12.89 25.78
CA GLY A 63 -19.17 13.49 24.46
C GLY A 63 -18.56 14.88 24.27
N GLN A 64 -17.86 15.42 25.28
CA GLN A 64 -17.10 16.66 25.12
C GLN A 64 -15.88 16.45 24.22
N ARG A 65 -15.38 17.55 23.64
CA ARG A 65 -14.26 17.52 22.69
C ARG A 65 -12.90 17.37 23.35
N TYR A 66 -12.64 18.11 24.43
CA TYR A 66 -11.33 18.17 25.08
C TYR A 66 -11.38 17.57 26.48
N PRO A 67 -10.30 16.94 26.95
CA PRO A 67 -10.26 16.29 28.25
C PRO A 67 -10.47 17.29 29.40
N ASN A 68 -11.14 16.83 30.45
CA ASN A 68 -11.28 17.53 31.72
C ASN A 68 -10.73 16.61 32.83
N PRO A 69 -9.40 16.53 32.99
CA PRO A 69 -8.77 15.50 33.79
C PRO A 69 -8.96 15.73 35.29
N LYS A 70 -9.10 14.64 36.05
CA LYS A 70 -8.96 14.68 37.51
C LYS A 70 -7.50 14.83 37.91
N LYS A 71 -7.25 15.59 38.98
CA LYS A 71 -5.92 15.71 39.57
C LYS A 71 -5.41 14.35 40.04
N GLY A 72 -4.18 14.00 39.65
CA GLY A 72 -3.56 12.70 39.93
C GLY A 72 -3.87 11.61 38.91
N SER A 73 -4.63 11.92 37.85
CA SER A 73 -4.86 10.98 36.75
C SER A 73 -3.61 10.71 35.91
N ALA A 74 -2.56 11.54 36.03
CA ALA A 74 -1.23 11.28 35.52
C ALA A 74 -0.21 11.37 36.65
N ARG A 75 0.63 10.35 36.82
CA ARG A 75 1.59 10.23 37.93
C ARG A 75 3.01 9.95 37.43
N VAL A 76 3.99 10.57 38.09
CA VAL A 76 5.42 10.37 37.84
C VAL A 76 6.20 10.28 39.15
N ALA A 77 7.26 9.47 39.16
CA ALA A 77 8.16 9.29 40.30
C ALA A 77 9.30 10.31 40.27
N CYS A 78 8.93 11.59 40.38
CA CYS A 78 9.89 12.69 40.40
C CYS A 78 9.38 13.87 41.22
N GLN A 79 10.28 14.74 41.67
CA GLN A 79 9.94 16.08 42.11
C GLN A 79 9.55 16.91 40.88
N ILE A 80 8.31 17.40 40.85
CA ILE A 80 7.83 18.30 39.79
C ILE A 80 8.32 19.73 40.08
N ALA A 81 8.78 20.44 39.05
CA ALA A 81 9.20 21.83 39.14
C ALA A 81 8.06 22.72 39.67
N ASN A 82 8.39 23.56 40.67
CA ASN A 82 7.46 24.52 41.24
C ASN A 82 8.16 25.89 41.41
N PRO A 83 7.71 26.95 40.70
CA PRO A 83 6.66 26.93 39.69
C PRO A 83 7.08 26.12 38.45
N LEU A 84 6.10 25.69 37.65
CA LEU A 84 6.36 25.11 36.34
C LEU A 84 7.04 26.15 35.41
N PRO A 85 7.78 25.73 34.37
CA PRO A 85 8.50 26.65 33.49
C PRO A 85 7.62 27.59 32.64
N TRP A 86 6.31 27.38 32.62
CA TRP A 86 5.33 28.17 31.88
C TRP A 86 4.13 28.44 32.79
N ALA A 87 3.56 29.63 32.71
CA ALA A 87 2.30 29.96 33.37
C ALA A 87 1.11 29.32 32.63
N ARG A 88 0.06 28.97 33.38
CA ARG A 88 -1.16 28.33 32.84
C ARG A 88 -1.74 29.01 31.58
N PRO A 89 -1.92 30.34 31.52
CA PRO A 89 -2.48 31.00 30.33
C PRO A 89 -1.63 30.84 29.08
N GLN A 90 -0.33 30.60 29.23
CA GLN A 90 0.58 30.42 28.09
C GLN A 90 0.39 29.07 27.38
N LEU A 91 -0.28 28.12 28.03
CA LEU A 91 -0.49 26.75 27.56
C LEU A 91 -1.95 26.46 27.18
N GLU A 92 -2.89 27.29 27.64
CA GLU A 92 -4.34 27.09 27.53
C GLU A 92 -4.82 26.83 26.09
N ASP A 93 -4.26 27.60 25.15
CA ASP A 93 -4.57 27.56 23.72
C ASP A 93 -4.14 26.24 23.05
N GLN A 94 -3.33 25.43 23.73
CA GLN A 94 -2.83 24.15 23.23
C GLN A 94 -3.34 22.93 24.00
N HIS A 95 -4.11 23.15 25.05
CA HIS A 95 -4.61 22.13 25.97
C HIS A 95 -3.52 21.31 26.69
N THR A 96 -2.28 21.82 26.73
CA THR A 96 -1.18 21.16 27.47
C THR A 96 -1.25 21.46 28.96
N GLU A 97 -1.93 22.53 29.36
CA GLU A 97 -2.29 22.80 30.76
C GLU A 97 -3.09 21.65 31.37
N ARG A 98 -3.87 20.91 30.57
CA ARG A 98 -4.60 19.72 31.04
C ARG A 98 -3.66 18.63 31.53
N TRP A 99 -2.53 18.43 30.85
CA TRP A 99 -1.50 17.51 31.31
C TRP A 99 -0.74 18.08 32.51
N LEU A 100 -0.18 19.28 32.39
CA LEU A 100 0.80 19.79 33.35
C LEU A 100 0.20 20.37 34.64
N TYR A 101 -0.95 21.05 34.55
CA TYR A 101 -1.59 21.71 35.69
C TYR A 101 -2.76 20.92 36.28
N ASP A 102 -3.57 20.29 35.43
CA ASP A 102 -4.81 19.64 35.90
C ASP A 102 -4.59 18.17 36.26
N ALA A 103 -3.81 17.40 35.48
CA ALA A 103 -3.65 15.95 35.67
C ALA A 103 -2.42 15.54 36.52
N LEU A 104 -1.25 16.12 36.23
CA LEU A 104 0.05 15.61 36.69
C LEU A 104 0.28 15.77 38.21
N THR A 105 0.73 14.70 38.87
CA THR A 105 1.19 14.72 40.27
C THR A 105 2.42 13.84 40.50
N SER A 106 3.22 14.17 41.50
CA SER A 106 4.28 13.30 42.00
C SER A 106 3.69 12.11 42.76
N ALA A 107 4.26 10.92 42.57
CA ALA A 107 3.94 9.70 43.32
C ALA A 107 5.23 9.04 43.84
N PRO A 108 5.16 8.19 44.89
CA PRO A 108 6.32 7.43 45.36
C PRO A 108 6.93 6.56 44.25
N ALA A 109 8.26 6.44 44.22
CA ALA A 109 8.95 5.62 43.22
C ALA A 109 8.48 4.17 43.24
N SER A 110 8.25 3.60 44.43
CA SER A 110 7.73 2.23 44.60
C SER A 110 6.39 2.00 43.92
N GLU A 111 5.51 3.00 43.86
CA GLU A 111 4.19 2.90 43.24
C GLU A 111 4.30 2.89 41.71
N VAL A 112 5.10 3.81 41.16
CA VAL A 112 5.34 3.89 39.72
C VAL A 112 6.12 2.66 39.23
N ASP A 113 7.16 2.26 39.94
CA ASP A 113 7.99 1.11 39.59
C ASP A 113 7.17 -0.19 39.62
N ALA A 114 6.27 -0.35 40.60
CA ALA A 114 5.35 -1.48 40.64
C ALA A 114 4.40 -1.51 39.42
N ALA A 115 3.83 -0.37 39.04
CA ALA A 115 2.98 -0.26 37.85
C ALA A 115 3.75 -0.55 36.55
N CYS A 116 5.01 -0.12 36.46
CA CYS A 116 5.86 -0.32 35.29
C CYS A 116 6.48 -1.73 35.20
N ALA A 117 6.51 -2.47 36.32
CA ALA A 117 6.95 -3.86 36.38
C ALA A 117 5.86 -4.85 35.96
N ASP A 118 4.58 -4.51 36.12
CA ASP A 118 3.45 -5.35 35.72
C ASP A 118 3.27 -5.38 34.19
N PRO A 119 3.51 -6.52 33.50
CA PRO A 119 3.33 -6.60 32.05
C PRO A 119 1.88 -6.41 31.58
N ALA A 120 0.89 -6.66 32.44
CA ALA A 120 -0.52 -6.48 32.12
C ALA A 120 -0.96 -5.01 32.20
N ARG A 121 -0.18 -4.17 32.90
CA ARG A 121 -0.43 -2.74 33.10
C ARG A 121 0.72 -1.86 32.63
N SER A 122 1.63 -2.39 31.83
CA SER A 122 2.74 -1.61 31.26
C SER A 122 2.74 -1.64 29.74
N VAL A 123 3.06 -0.49 29.17
CA VAL A 123 3.25 -0.31 27.73
C VAL A 123 4.76 -0.09 27.49
N PRO A 124 5.47 -1.09 26.95
CA PRO A 124 6.93 -1.05 26.86
C PRO A 124 7.45 -0.28 25.64
N TYR A 125 6.61 -0.02 24.63
CA TYR A 125 6.96 0.68 23.40
C TYR A 125 6.57 2.17 23.47
N PRO A 126 7.18 3.03 22.63
CA PRO A 126 6.83 4.45 22.55
C PRO A 126 5.36 4.71 22.23
N VAL A 127 4.75 5.66 22.94
CA VAL A 127 3.37 6.11 22.73
C VAL A 127 3.32 7.61 22.49
N TYR A 128 2.77 8.01 21.34
CA TYR A 128 2.48 9.39 20.98
C TYR A 128 1.03 9.74 21.32
N PHE A 129 0.83 10.58 22.34
CA PHE A 129 -0.47 11.14 22.65
C PHE A 129 -0.70 12.44 21.88
N VAL A 130 -1.84 12.52 21.18
CA VAL A 130 -2.22 13.66 20.36
C VAL A 130 -3.62 14.17 20.70
N THR A 131 -3.75 15.50 20.84
CA THR A 131 -5.02 16.23 20.83
C THR A 131 -5.24 16.79 19.44
N ARG A 132 -6.34 16.43 18.79
CA ARG A 132 -6.61 16.87 17.42
C ARG A 132 -7.36 18.19 17.35
N MET A 133 -6.83 19.16 16.59
CA MET A 133 -7.36 20.53 16.49
C MET A 133 -8.65 20.60 15.68
N ASP A 134 -8.67 20.00 14.50
CA ASP A 134 -9.85 19.92 13.65
C ASP A 134 -9.67 18.81 12.62
N PRO A 135 -10.14 17.58 12.92
CA PRO A 135 -9.97 16.48 12.00
C PRO A 135 -10.84 16.62 10.74
N THR A 136 -11.77 17.58 10.69
CA THR A 136 -12.64 17.85 9.53
C THR A 136 -12.07 18.88 8.57
N ASN A 137 -10.95 19.50 8.93
CA ASN A 137 -10.21 20.41 8.07
C ASN A 137 -8.83 19.82 7.76
N ALA A 138 -8.61 19.46 6.50
CA ALA A 138 -7.35 18.84 6.08
C ALA A 138 -6.13 19.73 6.38
N PHE A 139 -6.26 21.06 6.28
CA PHE A 139 -5.18 21.99 6.63
C PHE A 139 -4.76 21.83 8.09
N HIS A 140 -5.72 21.94 9.03
CA HIS A 140 -5.44 21.86 10.46
C HIS A 140 -5.03 20.46 10.92
N HIS A 141 -5.64 19.42 10.37
CA HIS A 141 -5.29 18.05 10.72
C HIS A 141 -3.87 17.71 10.27
N PHE A 142 -3.40 18.25 9.14
CA PHE A 142 -2.03 18.01 8.70
C PHE A 142 -0.98 18.73 9.55
N GLU A 143 -1.34 19.81 10.25
CA GLU A 143 -0.44 20.46 11.22
C GLU A 143 0.03 19.49 12.31
N GLU A 144 -0.84 18.57 12.71
CA GLU A 144 -0.53 17.55 13.70
C GLU A 144 0.50 16.55 13.16
N VAL A 145 0.41 16.21 11.87
CA VAL A 145 1.38 15.34 11.19
C VAL A 145 2.73 16.04 11.04
N VAL A 146 2.73 17.35 10.72
CA VAL A 146 3.94 18.18 10.67
C VAL A 146 4.63 18.20 12.04
N ASN A 147 3.86 18.47 13.10
CA ASN A 147 4.38 18.47 14.46
C ASN A 147 4.92 17.11 14.86
N PHE A 148 4.19 16.02 14.59
CA PHE A 148 4.68 14.66 14.81
C PHE A 148 6.04 14.44 14.14
N PHE A 149 6.14 14.70 12.84
CA PHE A 149 7.36 14.48 12.05
C PHE A 149 8.55 15.29 12.59
N ALA A 150 8.32 16.56 12.93
CA ALA A 150 9.37 17.41 13.48
C ALA A 150 9.79 16.96 14.90
N SER A 151 8.83 16.55 15.75
CA SER A 151 9.09 16.06 17.09
C SER A 151 9.91 14.76 17.10
N ILE A 152 9.60 13.79 16.23
CA ILE A 152 10.37 12.55 16.14
C ILE A 152 11.78 12.77 15.57
N ALA A 153 11.96 13.78 14.70
CA ALA A 153 13.28 14.17 14.21
C ALA A 153 14.15 14.80 15.32
N ILE A 154 13.52 15.45 16.31
CA ILE A 154 14.19 16.01 17.49
C ILE A 154 14.56 14.92 18.50
N PHE A 155 13.70 13.90 18.62
CA PHE A 155 13.81 12.82 19.61
C PHE A 155 13.93 11.43 18.98
N PRO A 156 15.05 11.12 18.28
CA PRO A 156 15.26 9.80 17.68
C PRO A 156 15.65 8.79 18.77
N HIS A 157 14.66 8.21 19.42
CA HIS A 157 14.86 7.16 20.41
C HIS A 157 15.12 5.82 19.68
N LYS A 158 16.09 5.03 20.14
CA LYS A 158 16.44 3.72 19.54
C LYS A 158 15.21 2.80 19.48
N GLU A 159 14.36 2.90 20.48
CA GLU A 159 13.13 2.15 20.70
C GLU A 159 12.07 2.50 19.64
N LEU A 160 12.01 3.76 19.18
CA LEU A 160 11.15 4.17 18.06
C LEU A 160 11.53 3.39 16.78
N LEU A 161 12.83 3.31 16.49
CA LEU A 161 13.35 2.62 15.30
C LEU A 161 13.20 1.10 15.39
N GLN A 162 13.31 0.54 16.59
CA GLN A 162 13.26 -0.91 16.81
C GLN A 162 11.84 -1.47 16.96
N GLN A 163 10.95 -0.73 17.61
CA GLN A 163 9.63 -1.21 18.02
C GLN A 163 8.48 -0.49 17.30
N GLY A 164 8.74 0.63 16.62
CA GLY A 164 7.72 1.53 16.09
C GLY A 164 7.12 2.44 17.17
N ILE A 165 5.97 3.04 16.88
CA ILE A 165 5.27 3.94 17.80
C ILE A 165 3.77 3.73 17.76
N ALA A 166 3.12 3.70 18.92
CA ALA A 166 1.66 3.72 18.99
C ALA A 166 1.16 5.16 19.01
N VAL A 167 0.15 5.46 18.19
CA VAL A 167 -0.53 6.77 18.20
C VAL A 167 -1.82 6.68 19.01
N VAL A 168 -2.00 7.59 19.95
CA VAL A 168 -3.14 7.62 20.88
C VAL A 168 -3.80 8.99 20.85
N ALA A 169 -5.01 9.04 20.29
CA ALA A 169 -5.85 10.24 20.34
C ALA A 169 -6.62 10.28 21.67
N PHE A 170 -6.52 11.40 22.38
CA PHE A 170 -7.15 11.59 23.69
C PHE A 170 -8.20 12.71 23.72
N ASP A 171 -8.61 13.18 22.54
CA ASP A 171 -9.77 14.05 22.34
C ASP A 171 -11.05 13.24 21.99
N GLY A 172 -12.18 13.93 22.01
CA GLY A 172 -13.50 13.42 21.62
C GLY A 172 -13.86 13.65 20.16
N ALA A 173 -12.93 14.08 19.31
CA ALA A 173 -13.22 14.42 17.92
C ALA A 173 -13.51 13.17 17.06
N VAL A 174 -14.27 13.33 15.99
CA VAL A 174 -14.55 12.24 15.06
C VAL A 174 -13.28 11.81 14.31
N PRO A 175 -13.21 10.57 13.78
CA PRO A 175 -12.21 10.25 12.77
C PRO A 175 -12.40 11.16 11.56
N GLY A 176 -11.32 11.72 11.02
CA GLY A 176 -11.38 12.66 9.91
C GLY A 176 -10.29 12.42 8.87
N TYR A 177 -9.84 13.49 8.22
CA TYR A 177 -8.77 13.46 7.20
C TYR A 177 -7.53 12.69 7.71
N PHE A 178 -6.69 12.15 6.83
CA PHE A 178 -5.43 11.49 7.25
C PHE A 178 -5.53 10.33 8.25
N LEU A 179 -6.72 9.80 8.57
CA LEU A 179 -6.83 8.64 9.46
C LEU A 179 -5.98 7.46 8.95
N GLU A 180 -5.96 7.28 7.63
CA GLU A 180 -5.14 6.26 6.99
C GLU A 180 -3.64 6.54 7.13
N LEU A 181 -3.22 7.81 6.97
CA LEU A 181 -1.84 8.21 7.24
C LEU A 181 -1.46 7.95 8.70
N TRP A 182 -2.32 8.32 9.66
CA TRP A 182 -2.12 8.02 11.08
C TRP A 182 -2.04 6.51 11.38
N ARG A 183 -2.84 5.68 10.70
CA ARG A 183 -2.75 4.21 10.84
C ARG A 183 -1.39 3.69 10.38
N ARG A 184 -0.85 4.26 9.31
CA ARG A 184 0.46 3.88 8.75
C ARG A 184 1.61 4.38 9.60
N ILE A 185 1.51 5.60 10.14
CA ILE A 185 2.44 6.13 11.15
C ILE A 185 2.47 5.23 12.38
N ALA A 186 1.30 4.76 12.84
CA ALA A 186 1.19 3.92 14.02
C ALA A 186 1.67 2.47 13.79
N TYR A 187 1.94 2.03 12.56
CA TYR A 187 2.34 0.65 12.26
C TYR A 187 3.66 0.29 12.98
N PRO A 188 3.77 -0.89 13.62
CA PRO A 188 2.88 -2.07 13.57
C PRO A 188 1.69 -2.06 14.53
N TYR A 189 1.51 -0.98 15.29
CA TYR A 189 0.38 -0.79 16.19
C TYR A 189 -0.84 -0.20 15.46
N ARG A 190 -1.98 -0.21 16.13
CA ARG A 190 -3.19 0.47 15.65
C ARG A 190 -3.31 1.80 16.38
N ILE A 191 -3.65 2.86 15.64
CA ILE A 191 -4.10 4.10 16.28
C ILE A 191 -5.23 3.77 17.27
N ARG A 192 -5.13 4.33 18.48
CA ARG A 192 -6.09 4.13 19.57
C ARG A 192 -6.77 5.45 19.88
N PHE A 193 -8.10 5.44 19.88
CA PHE A 193 -8.91 6.52 20.41
C PHE A 193 -9.26 6.17 21.85
N LEU A 194 -8.73 6.91 22.83
CA LEU A 194 -8.91 6.55 24.25
C LEU A 194 -10.38 6.55 24.66
N ARG A 195 -11.20 7.47 24.11
CA ARG A 195 -12.64 7.52 24.34
C ARG A 195 -13.34 6.18 24.04
N ALA A 196 -12.91 5.49 22.99
CA ALA A 196 -13.49 4.22 22.58
C ALA A 196 -12.81 3.01 23.23
N ARG A 197 -11.51 3.10 23.53
CA ARG A 197 -10.69 2.00 24.04
C ARG A 197 -9.67 2.53 25.07
N PRO A 198 -10.11 2.90 26.28
CA PRO A 198 -9.21 3.39 27.32
C PRO A 198 -8.23 2.28 27.73
N TYR A 199 -7.05 2.67 28.21
CA TYR A 199 -6.18 1.71 28.91
C TYR A 199 -6.72 1.44 30.32
N PRO A 200 -6.41 0.27 30.91
CA PRO A 200 -6.74 0.01 32.31
C PRO A 200 -6.22 1.14 33.23
N PRO A 201 -6.95 1.49 34.31
CA PRO A 201 -6.45 2.41 35.33
C PRO A 201 -5.08 1.97 35.86
N GLY A 202 -4.20 2.93 36.10
CA GLY A 202 -2.83 2.71 36.56
C GLY A 202 -1.90 2.13 35.51
N THR A 203 -2.19 2.29 34.21
CA THR A 203 -1.29 1.80 33.16
C THR A 203 -0.01 2.66 33.13
N CYS A 204 1.16 2.02 33.29
CA CYS A 204 2.45 2.65 33.10
C CYS A 204 2.86 2.68 31.62
N PHE A 205 3.33 3.83 31.16
CA PHE A 205 3.94 4.02 29.86
C PHE A 205 5.44 4.27 30.05
N LYS A 206 6.27 3.35 29.55
CA LYS A 206 7.73 3.46 29.69
C LYS A 206 8.30 4.63 28.89
N HIS A 207 7.71 4.90 27.73
CA HIS A 207 8.12 5.99 26.83
C HIS A 207 6.89 6.73 26.31
N VAL A 208 6.75 7.99 26.72
CA VAL A 208 5.63 8.86 26.33
C VAL A 208 6.16 10.03 25.52
N LEU A 209 5.48 10.30 24.41
CA LEU A 209 5.61 11.51 23.62
C LEU A 209 4.25 12.22 23.69
N LEU A 210 4.22 13.44 24.24
CA LEU A 210 3.02 14.27 24.33
C LEU A 210 3.17 15.39 23.32
N ALA A 211 2.24 15.47 22.37
CA ALA A 211 2.12 16.63 21.52
C ALA A 211 0.93 17.47 21.93
N SER A 212 1.20 18.76 22.10
CA SER A 212 0.17 19.76 22.28
C SER A 212 -0.70 19.89 21.03
N MET A 213 -1.90 20.47 21.18
CA MET A 213 -2.64 20.92 20.00
C MET A 213 -1.74 21.88 19.20
N PRO A 214 -1.65 21.71 17.87
CA PRO A 214 -0.81 22.52 16.99
C PRO A 214 -1.35 23.95 16.81
N HIS A 215 -1.48 24.74 17.87
CA HIS A 215 -1.77 26.17 17.71
C HIS A 215 -0.41 26.88 17.52
N ARG A 216 -0.10 27.30 16.28
CA ARG A 216 1.14 27.98 15.84
C ARG A 216 2.34 27.05 15.58
N THR A 217 2.14 26.09 14.69
CA THR A 217 3.19 25.21 14.17
C THR A 217 4.05 25.92 13.12
N LEU A 218 5.05 25.24 12.55
CA LEU A 218 5.79 25.67 11.35
C LEU A 218 4.87 26.18 10.22
N TYR A 219 3.64 25.67 10.20
CA TYR A 219 2.65 25.79 9.16
C TYR A 219 1.72 27.01 9.37
N THR A 220 1.32 27.29 10.61
CA THR A 220 0.51 28.47 11.02
C THR A 220 1.32 29.66 11.51
N HIS A 221 2.63 29.50 11.74
CA HIS A 221 3.52 30.61 12.15
C HIS A 221 3.58 31.77 11.12
N PHE A 222 3.08 31.54 9.91
CA PHE A 222 3.01 32.50 8.81
C PHE A 222 1.63 33.11 8.59
N TRP A 223 0.73 32.93 9.55
CA TRP A 223 -0.64 33.44 9.49
C TRP A 223 -0.75 34.80 10.21
N PRO A 224 -1.37 35.86 9.63
CA PRO A 224 -1.48 36.25 8.22
C PRO A 224 -0.51 37.41 7.87
N GLY A 225 -0.33 37.68 6.57
CA GLY A 225 0.28 38.92 6.09
C GLY A 225 1.77 38.90 5.74
N ARG A 226 2.44 37.74 5.73
CA ARG A 226 3.79 37.60 5.13
C ARG A 226 3.84 36.42 4.17
N ASP A 227 4.16 36.72 2.93
CA ASP A 227 4.56 35.74 1.94
C ASP A 227 6.02 35.31 2.15
N THR A 228 6.35 34.11 1.70
CA THR A 228 7.72 33.60 1.69
C THR A 228 7.99 32.86 0.41
N HIS A 229 9.22 32.98 -0.10
CA HIS A 229 9.69 32.24 -1.26
C HIS A 229 10.77 31.21 -0.87
N CYS A 230 10.93 30.96 0.43
CA CYS A 230 11.95 30.04 0.93
C CYS A 230 11.47 28.58 0.86
N ARG A 231 12.34 27.68 0.38
CA ARG A 231 12.14 26.23 0.52
C ARG A 231 12.36 25.77 1.96
N SER A 232 11.70 24.68 2.34
CA SER A 232 11.80 24.07 3.69
C SER A 232 12.25 22.62 3.61
N LEU A 233 13.44 22.33 4.12
CA LEU A 233 13.95 20.94 4.19
C LEU A 233 13.07 20.05 5.07
N VAL A 234 12.49 20.61 6.13
CA VAL A 234 11.59 19.87 7.03
C VAL A 234 10.32 19.49 6.28
N PHE A 235 9.75 20.43 5.51
CA PHE A 235 8.49 20.21 4.81
C PHE A 235 8.66 19.32 3.58
N THR A 236 9.74 19.49 2.81
CA THR A 236 10.11 18.57 1.73
C THR A 236 10.34 17.14 2.25
N GLY A 237 11.05 16.99 3.38
CA GLY A 237 11.28 15.67 3.99
C GLY A 237 9.99 15.03 4.52
N LEU A 238 9.14 15.82 5.18
CA LEU A 238 7.81 15.39 5.62
C LEU A 238 6.98 14.90 4.44
N MET A 239 6.92 15.67 3.34
CA MET A 239 6.10 15.28 2.20
C MET A 239 6.65 14.05 1.49
N ALA A 240 7.97 13.94 1.32
CA ALA A 240 8.58 12.72 0.79
C ALA A 240 8.23 11.49 1.65
N TRP A 241 8.30 11.61 2.98
CA TRP A 241 7.93 10.54 3.91
C TRP A 241 6.43 10.21 3.86
N ALA A 242 5.56 11.21 3.87
CA ALA A 242 4.11 11.02 3.78
C ALA A 242 3.69 10.42 2.43
N HIS A 243 4.35 10.83 1.34
CA HIS A 243 4.16 10.26 0.00
C HIS A 243 4.57 8.78 -0.04
N ALA A 244 5.71 8.43 0.56
CA ALA A 244 6.18 7.04 0.65
C ALA A 244 5.23 6.18 1.49
N LEU A 245 4.73 6.70 2.62
CA LEU A 245 3.73 6.01 3.43
C LEU A 245 2.44 5.76 2.65
N MET A 246 2.06 6.63 1.72
CA MET A 246 0.81 6.56 0.96
C MET A 246 1.01 6.10 -0.49
N GLY A 247 2.13 5.45 -0.82
CA GLY A 247 2.52 5.16 -2.21
C GLY A 247 1.59 4.20 -2.96
N ASP A 248 0.96 3.25 -2.28
CA ASP A 248 -0.01 2.29 -2.85
C ASP A 248 -1.35 2.95 -3.27
N VAL A 249 -1.74 4.02 -2.60
CA VAL A 249 -2.96 4.79 -2.92
C VAL A 249 -2.67 5.97 -3.85
N ARG A 250 -1.41 6.15 -4.27
CA ARG A 250 -0.95 7.14 -5.24
C ARG A 250 -0.31 6.41 -6.42
N PRO A 251 -1.09 6.00 -7.44
CA PRO A 251 -0.52 5.35 -8.61
C PRO A 251 0.49 6.31 -9.26
N GLU A 252 1.78 5.95 -9.26
CA GLU A 252 2.81 6.78 -9.85
C GLU A 252 2.76 6.79 -11.39
N VAL A 253 2.05 5.81 -11.96
CA VAL A 253 1.89 5.53 -13.38
C VAL A 253 0.40 5.50 -13.71
N TYR A 254 -0.03 6.39 -14.59
CA TYR A 254 -1.37 6.33 -15.20
C TYR A 254 -1.30 5.45 -16.45
N THR A 255 -2.15 4.43 -16.50
CA THR A 255 -2.50 3.69 -17.73
C THR A 255 -3.95 4.05 -18.06
N TRP A 256 -4.22 4.40 -19.32
CA TRP A 256 -5.55 4.77 -19.81
C TRP A 256 -6.59 3.69 -19.49
N PRO A 257 -7.82 4.05 -19.08
CA PRO A 257 -8.89 3.08 -18.82
C PRO A 257 -9.36 2.27 -20.04
N ASP A 258 -9.10 2.75 -21.26
CA ASP A 258 -9.65 2.21 -22.50
C ASP A 258 -8.60 1.63 -23.47
N GLY A 259 -7.29 1.75 -23.17
CA GLY A 259 -6.22 1.19 -24.00
C GLY A 259 -6.16 1.75 -25.44
N GLN A 260 -6.96 2.75 -25.79
CA GLN A 260 -7.06 3.31 -27.13
C GLN A 260 -6.48 4.72 -27.16
N HIS A 261 -5.15 4.80 -27.20
CA HIS A 261 -4.38 5.78 -27.98
C HIS A 261 -2.87 5.53 -27.76
N ARG A 262 -2.35 4.44 -28.33
CA ARG A 262 -0.90 4.26 -28.59
C ARG A 262 -0.51 4.93 -29.91
N GLN A 263 -0.81 6.22 -30.09
CA GLN A 263 -0.37 6.92 -31.30
C GLN A 263 0.95 7.68 -31.13
N ASN A 264 1.52 7.80 -29.92
CA ASN A 264 2.92 8.21 -29.71
C ASN A 264 3.36 7.90 -28.28
N ASP A 265 4.28 6.95 -28.08
CA ASP A 265 4.88 6.65 -26.76
C ASP A 265 5.62 7.85 -26.12
N ALA A 266 5.81 8.93 -26.89
CA ALA A 266 6.39 10.19 -26.46
C ALA A 266 5.39 11.14 -25.75
N THR A 267 4.08 10.99 -25.94
CA THR A 267 3.07 11.94 -25.41
C THR A 267 2.89 11.77 -23.90
N VAL A 268 2.91 12.87 -23.17
CA VAL A 268 2.66 12.94 -21.72
C VAL A 268 1.27 13.51 -21.48
N VAL A 269 0.45 12.80 -20.71
CA VAL A 269 -0.89 13.26 -20.33
C VAL A 269 -0.81 13.89 -18.94
N GLY A 270 -1.09 15.19 -18.86
CA GLY A 270 -1.27 15.89 -17.59
C GLY A 270 -2.73 16.05 -17.23
N ARG A 271 -2.99 16.41 -15.98
CA ARG A 271 -4.35 16.74 -15.53
C ARG A 271 -4.43 18.15 -14.93
N VAL A 272 -5.40 18.92 -15.40
CA VAL A 272 -5.90 20.13 -14.76
C VAL A 272 -7.10 19.72 -13.91
N THR A 273 -7.02 19.96 -12.60
CA THR A 273 -8.11 19.63 -11.67
C THR A 273 -8.68 20.91 -11.07
N TRP A 274 -9.95 21.19 -11.32
CA TRP A 274 -10.74 22.15 -10.56
C TRP A 274 -11.36 21.49 -9.34
N VAL A 275 -11.05 21.98 -8.14
CA VAL A 275 -11.70 21.50 -6.91
C VAL A 275 -12.97 22.31 -6.67
N SER A 276 -14.10 21.67 -6.95
CA SER A 276 -15.42 22.22 -6.74
C SER A 276 -15.85 22.13 -5.29
N ARG A 277 -16.69 23.08 -4.89
CA ARG A 277 -17.37 23.11 -3.58
C ARG A 277 -18.86 23.40 -3.72
N ARG A 278 -19.38 23.31 -4.94
CA ARG A 278 -20.74 23.74 -5.30
C ARG A 278 -21.81 23.02 -4.48
N ARG A 279 -21.73 21.70 -4.32
CA ARG A 279 -22.73 20.93 -3.57
C ARG A 279 -22.60 21.18 -2.08
N PHE A 280 -21.38 21.28 -1.56
CA PHE A 280 -21.10 21.60 -0.17
C PHE A 280 -21.67 22.97 0.20
N GLU A 281 -21.45 23.99 -0.63
CA GLU A 281 -21.99 25.33 -0.43
C GLU A 281 -23.51 25.35 -0.52
N ALA A 282 -24.09 24.65 -1.50
CA ALA A 282 -25.54 24.52 -1.61
C ALA A 282 -26.17 23.84 -0.38
N ALA A 283 -25.54 22.78 0.14
CA ALA A 283 -26.04 22.01 1.29
C ALA A 283 -25.86 22.71 2.65
N ASN A 284 -24.97 23.70 2.74
CA ASN A 284 -24.62 24.38 4.00
C ASN A 284 -24.87 25.89 3.97
N ARG A 285 -25.55 26.40 2.94
CA ARG A 285 -25.78 27.84 2.71
C ARG A 285 -26.31 28.57 3.94
N ASP A 286 -27.28 27.97 4.64
CA ASP A 286 -27.94 28.57 5.80
C ASP A 286 -27.12 28.47 7.09
N LYS A 287 -26.01 27.72 7.07
CA LYS A 287 -25.12 27.51 8.23
C LYS A 287 -23.85 28.36 8.17
N PHE A 288 -23.63 29.06 7.06
CA PHE A 288 -22.42 29.86 6.87
C PHE A 288 -22.50 31.18 7.63
N SER A 289 -21.36 31.54 8.25
CA SER A 289 -21.17 32.87 8.82
C SER A 289 -21.15 33.94 7.72
N GLY A 290 -21.29 35.22 8.09
CA GLY A 290 -21.31 36.32 7.12
C GLY A 290 -20.08 36.36 6.20
N TRP A 291 -18.88 36.06 6.72
CA TRP A 291 -17.66 36.03 5.91
C TRP A 291 -17.56 34.76 5.05
N GLN A 292 -18.09 33.62 5.51
CA GLN A 292 -18.13 32.39 4.70
C GLN A 292 -19.05 32.56 3.50
N SER A 293 -20.21 33.20 3.69
CA SER A 293 -21.16 33.50 2.60
C SER A 293 -20.58 34.43 1.54
N GLN A 294 -19.66 35.33 1.90
CA GLN A 294 -18.95 36.20 0.95
C GLN A 294 -17.95 35.44 0.05
N ARG A 295 -17.62 34.18 0.37
CA ARG A 295 -16.65 33.38 -0.40
C ARG A 295 -17.30 32.37 -1.36
N ILE A 296 -18.63 32.34 -1.42
CA ILE A 296 -19.40 31.48 -2.34
C ILE A 296 -19.22 31.97 -3.77
N LEU A 297 -18.96 31.05 -4.71
CA LEU A 297 -18.94 31.37 -6.13
C LEU A 297 -20.31 31.19 -6.78
N ASN A 298 -20.94 32.31 -7.17
CA ASN A 298 -22.23 32.28 -7.86
C ASN A 298 -22.12 31.93 -9.36
N ASN A 299 -20.89 31.85 -9.91
CA ASN A 299 -20.63 31.68 -11.34
C ASN A 299 -19.74 30.46 -11.65
N GLU A 300 -19.64 29.48 -10.75
CA GLU A 300 -18.72 28.33 -10.90
C GLU A 300 -18.95 27.54 -12.19
N ASP A 301 -20.20 27.38 -12.63
CA ASP A 301 -20.52 26.69 -13.89
C ASP A 301 -19.91 27.38 -15.12
N ALA A 302 -19.87 28.71 -15.12
CA ALA A 302 -19.23 29.48 -16.19
C ALA A 302 -17.71 29.33 -16.13
N ILE A 303 -17.14 29.29 -14.92
CA ILE A 303 -15.70 29.05 -14.71
C ILE A 303 -15.32 27.66 -15.23
N VAL A 304 -16.01 26.60 -14.79
CA VAL A 304 -15.71 25.22 -15.20
C VAL A 304 -15.79 25.06 -16.71
N ARG A 305 -16.78 25.67 -17.38
CA ARG A 305 -16.88 25.69 -18.84
C ARG A 305 -15.69 26.41 -19.49
N ALA A 306 -15.33 27.60 -19.03
CA ALA A 306 -14.21 28.36 -19.56
C ALA A 306 -12.86 27.64 -19.37
N LEU A 307 -12.69 26.92 -18.27
CA LEU A 307 -11.48 26.12 -18.02
C LEU A 307 -11.42 24.88 -18.93
N ASP A 308 -12.53 24.15 -19.12
CA ASP A 308 -12.59 23.02 -20.07
C ASP A 308 -12.28 23.48 -21.50
N GLU A 309 -12.89 24.58 -21.94
CA GLU A 309 -12.65 25.20 -23.24
C GLU A 309 -11.18 25.64 -23.38
N ALA A 310 -10.60 26.27 -22.36
CA ALA A 310 -9.20 26.66 -22.37
C ALA A 310 -8.24 25.47 -22.53
N VAL A 311 -8.53 24.34 -21.90
CA VAL A 311 -7.74 23.10 -22.05
C VAL A 311 -7.89 22.53 -23.46
N ARG A 312 -9.11 22.47 -24.00
CA ARG A 312 -9.37 22.01 -25.37
C ARG A 312 -8.67 22.87 -26.42
N GLU A 313 -8.79 24.19 -26.31
CA GLU A 313 -8.14 25.14 -27.21
C GLU A 313 -6.61 25.05 -27.11
N TRP A 314 -6.07 24.93 -25.88
CA TRP A 314 -4.63 24.76 -25.69
C TRP A 314 -4.13 23.47 -26.35
N ASN A 315 -4.84 22.35 -26.16
CA ASN A 315 -4.52 21.06 -26.80
C ASN A 315 -4.62 21.14 -28.34
N ALA A 316 -5.63 21.82 -28.89
CA ALA A 316 -5.81 22.00 -30.33
C ALA A 316 -4.69 22.83 -31.01
N GLY A 317 -3.93 23.60 -30.22
CA GLY A 317 -2.72 24.28 -30.67
C GLY A 317 -1.47 23.39 -30.75
N SER A 318 -1.56 22.11 -30.36
CA SER A 318 -0.44 21.16 -30.40
C SER A 318 -0.22 20.55 -31.79
N CYS A 319 1.02 20.28 -32.13
CA CYS A 319 1.39 19.49 -33.32
C CYS A 319 1.05 18.00 -33.18
N LEU A 320 0.65 17.53 -31.98
CA LEU A 320 0.32 16.12 -31.75
C LEU A 320 -0.90 15.64 -32.54
N HIS A 321 -1.85 16.53 -32.84
CA HIS A 321 -3.03 16.21 -33.63
C HIS A 321 -2.83 16.38 -35.13
N ASP A 322 -1.89 17.25 -35.54
CA ASP A 322 -1.56 17.52 -36.94
C ASP A 322 -0.05 17.83 -37.07
N PRO A 323 0.80 16.81 -37.25
CA PRO A 323 2.26 16.96 -37.29
C PRO A 323 2.77 17.81 -38.47
N GLY A 324 1.95 18.02 -39.51
CA GLY A 324 2.30 18.80 -40.69
C GLY A 324 1.95 20.29 -40.58
N ARG A 325 1.25 20.71 -39.53
CA ARG A 325 0.83 22.10 -39.34
C ARG A 325 2.01 23.00 -39.00
N SER A 326 2.20 24.08 -39.75
CA SER A 326 3.19 25.10 -39.41
C SER A 326 2.69 25.97 -38.24
N GLY A 327 3.59 26.34 -37.32
CA GLY A 327 3.30 27.23 -36.19
C GLY A 327 2.55 26.62 -35.00
N CYS A 328 2.38 25.29 -34.95
CA CYS A 328 1.85 24.59 -33.77
C CYS A 328 2.91 24.37 -32.69
N ARG A 329 2.47 24.05 -31.46
CA ARG A 329 3.36 23.74 -30.32
C ARG A 329 3.86 22.29 -30.40
N SER A 330 5.18 22.10 -30.40
CA SER A 330 5.83 20.79 -30.50
C SER A 330 5.99 20.02 -29.18
N THR A 331 5.75 20.66 -28.03
CA THR A 331 5.82 20.02 -26.71
C THR A 331 4.88 18.82 -26.66
N PRO A 332 5.36 17.59 -26.36
CA PRO A 332 4.58 16.37 -26.45
C PRO A 332 3.70 16.17 -25.20
N VAL A 333 2.89 17.16 -24.88
CA VAL A 333 2.01 17.17 -23.70
C VAL A 333 0.60 17.51 -24.11
N VAL A 334 -0.35 16.75 -23.57
CA VAL A 334 -1.78 17.07 -23.59
C VAL A 334 -2.29 17.14 -22.17
N PHE A 335 -3.28 18.00 -21.91
CA PHE A 335 -3.93 18.07 -20.61
C PHE A 335 -5.37 17.55 -20.70
N GLU A 336 -5.77 16.78 -19.69
CA GLU A 336 -7.18 16.52 -19.39
C GLU A 336 -7.70 17.55 -18.41
N PHE A 337 -8.97 17.94 -18.56
CA PHE A 337 -9.67 18.73 -17.57
C PHE A 337 -10.57 17.84 -16.70
N GLY A 338 -10.58 18.10 -15.40
CA GLY A 338 -11.48 17.45 -14.47
C GLY A 338 -11.98 18.41 -13.41
N SER A 339 -13.29 18.39 -13.18
CA SER A 339 -13.91 19.03 -12.01
C SER A 339 -14.24 17.96 -10.98
N THR A 340 -13.86 18.17 -9.72
CA THR A 340 -14.11 17.22 -8.64
C THR A 340 -14.48 17.95 -7.37
N GLU A 341 -15.53 17.47 -6.71
CA GLU A 341 -15.88 17.89 -5.36
C GLU A 341 -15.38 16.85 -4.37
N LEU A 342 -14.38 17.19 -3.56
CA LEU A 342 -13.73 16.23 -2.66
C LEU A 342 -14.68 15.66 -1.62
N GLY A 343 -15.74 16.39 -1.25
CA GLY A 343 -16.78 15.91 -0.35
C GLY A 343 -17.59 14.74 -0.89
N ASP A 344 -17.66 14.56 -2.21
CA ASP A 344 -18.35 13.41 -2.82
C ASP A 344 -17.54 12.11 -2.70
N LEU A 345 -16.24 12.22 -2.44
CA LEU A 345 -15.33 11.10 -2.27
C LEU A 345 -15.30 10.72 -0.78
N ARG A 346 -15.93 9.58 -0.47
CA ARG A 346 -16.25 9.16 0.90
C ARG A 346 -15.00 8.89 1.73
N TRP A 347 -13.90 8.47 1.11
CA TRP A 347 -12.66 8.15 1.82
C TRP A 347 -11.46 8.95 1.31
N TYR A 348 -10.60 9.36 2.24
CA TYR A 348 -9.43 10.16 1.91
C TYR A 348 -8.47 9.51 0.89
N PRO A 349 -8.24 8.18 0.88
CA PRO A 349 -7.47 7.53 -0.19
C PRO A 349 -8.05 7.73 -1.60
N GLU A 350 -9.37 7.82 -1.75
CA GLU A 350 -10.00 8.08 -3.05
C GLU A 350 -9.74 9.53 -3.50
N GLN A 351 -9.85 10.48 -2.56
CA GLN A 351 -9.46 11.88 -2.79
C GLN A 351 -8.00 11.96 -3.24
N LEU A 352 -7.09 11.26 -2.55
CA LEU A 352 -5.68 11.21 -2.92
C LEU A 352 -5.43 10.58 -4.29
N SER A 353 -6.17 9.54 -4.68
CA SER A 353 -6.05 8.95 -6.02
C SER A 353 -6.40 9.94 -7.13
N VAL A 354 -7.38 10.82 -6.90
CA VAL A 354 -7.74 11.89 -7.86
C VAL A 354 -6.70 13.02 -7.83
N LEU A 355 -6.34 13.48 -6.64
CA LEU A 355 -5.45 14.63 -6.44
C LEU A 355 -4.01 14.34 -6.85
N SER A 356 -3.51 13.12 -6.63
CA SER A 356 -2.14 12.72 -6.97
C SER A 356 -1.86 12.69 -8.48
N ARG A 357 -2.90 12.67 -9.32
CA ARG A 357 -2.80 12.77 -10.78
C ARG A 357 -2.75 14.22 -11.27
N THR A 358 -2.99 15.19 -10.40
CA THR A 358 -3.10 16.61 -10.77
C THR A 358 -1.73 17.21 -11.05
N ASN A 359 -1.57 17.80 -12.23
CA ASN A 359 -0.42 18.64 -12.58
C ASN A 359 -0.73 20.12 -12.37
N VAL A 360 -1.94 20.57 -12.70
CA VAL A 360 -2.38 21.94 -12.41
C VAL A 360 -3.59 21.88 -11.49
N LEU A 361 -3.39 22.25 -10.22
CA LEU A 361 -4.47 22.30 -9.24
C LEU A 361 -5.06 23.70 -9.25
N MET A 362 -6.36 23.78 -9.48
CA MET A 362 -7.13 25.02 -9.44
C MET A 362 -8.20 24.91 -8.38
N ALA A 363 -8.24 25.86 -7.44
CA ALA A 363 -9.24 25.87 -6.40
C ALA A 363 -9.43 27.27 -5.83
N ILE A 364 -10.62 27.54 -5.31
CA ILE A 364 -10.88 28.75 -4.51
C ILE A 364 -10.18 28.60 -3.16
N HIS A 365 -9.81 29.73 -2.57
CA HIS A 365 -9.25 29.76 -1.23
C HIS A 365 -10.10 28.96 -0.22
N GLY A 366 -9.46 28.00 0.45
CA GLY A 366 -10.10 27.07 1.38
C GLY A 366 -10.93 25.94 0.74
N ALA A 367 -10.97 25.80 -0.59
CA ALA A 367 -11.65 24.72 -1.32
C ALA A 367 -10.70 23.56 -1.64
N GLY A 368 -9.92 23.10 -0.65
CA GLY A 368 -8.99 21.99 -0.85
C GLY A 368 -7.68 22.35 -1.55
N VAL A 369 -7.34 23.65 -1.69
CA VAL A 369 -6.02 24.15 -2.14
C VAL A 369 -4.88 23.47 -1.39
N PHE A 370 -5.08 23.19 -0.10
CA PHE A 370 -4.14 22.46 0.75
C PHE A 370 -3.60 21.16 0.12
N ASN A 371 -4.41 20.48 -0.70
CA ASN A 371 -3.99 19.24 -1.31
C ASN A 371 -2.84 19.39 -2.32
N GLU A 372 -2.35 20.62 -2.56
CA GLU A 372 -1.07 20.89 -3.20
C GLU A 372 0.10 20.11 -2.58
N VAL A 373 0.02 19.76 -1.29
CA VAL A 373 1.04 18.93 -0.63
C VAL A 373 1.20 17.53 -1.24
N TRP A 374 0.20 17.05 -1.98
CA TRP A 374 0.21 15.74 -2.65
C TRP A 374 0.68 15.79 -4.10
N MET A 375 0.96 16.99 -4.63
CA MET A 375 1.42 17.20 -6.00
C MET A 375 2.94 16.99 -6.11
N ARG A 376 3.45 16.85 -7.34
CA ARG A 376 4.88 16.68 -7.60
C ARG A 376 5.51 18.04 -7.95
N PRO A 377 6.40 18.61 -7.10
CA PRO A 377 6.90 19.97 -7.30
C PRO A 377 7.60 20.23 -8.64
N SER A 378 8.22 19.21 -9.23
CA SER A 378 8.94 19.30 -10.50
C SER A 378 8.05 19.47 -11.73
N VAL A 379 6.80 19.00 -11.67
CA VAL A 379 5.88 18.89 -12.84
C VAL A 379 4.47 19.36 -12.54
N SER A 380 4.34 20.21 -11.53
CA SER A 380 3.03 20.66 -11.09
C SER A 380 3.03 22.13 -10.72
N ALA A 381 1.85 22.76 -10.77
CA ALA A 381 1.62 24.14 -10.43
C ALA A 381 0.25 24.31 -9.76
N VAL A 382 0.09 25.35 -8.95
CA VAL A 382 -1.15 25.67 -8.25
C VAL A 382 -1.67 27.03 -8.71
N ILE A 383 -2.97 27.11 -8.98
CA ILE A 383 -3.69 28.37 -9.20
C ILE A 383 -4.75 28.50 -8.09
N GLU A 384 -4.49 29.38 -7.13
CA GLU A 384 -5.47 29.72 -6.11
C GLU A 384 -6.33 30.92 -6.55
N VAL A 385 -7.65 30.77 -6.46
CA VAL A 385 -8.59 31.88 -6.60
C VAL A 385 -8.90 32.44 -5.21
N LEU A 386 -8.33 33.62 -4.90
CA LEU A 386 -8.43 34.21 -3.56
C LEU A 386 -9.85 34.66 -3.21
N HIS A 387 -10.63 35.15 -4.18
CA HIS A 387 -12.03 35.61 -4.06
C HIS A 387 -12.47 35.99 -2.62
N ASN A 388 -12.34 37.28 -2.28
CA ASN A 388 -12.63 37.82 -0.93
C ASN A 388 -11.78 37.22 0.21
N SER A 389 -10.60 36.67 -0.11
CA SER A 389 -9.61 36.14 0.85
C SER A 389 -8.21 36.75 0.69
N GLY A 390 -8.11 37.98 0.16
CA GLY A 390 -6.83 38.68 0.03
C GLY A 390 -6.05 38.78 1.34
N GLY A 391 -4.72 38.70 1.28
CA GLY A 391 -3.82 38.76 2.44
C GLY A 391 -3.60 37.42 3.18
N GLN A 392 -4.23 36.33 2.71
CA GLN A 392 -4.06 34.98 3.25
C GLN A 392 -3.03 34.18 2.43
N TYR A 393 -1.77 34.20 2.85
CA TYR A 393 -0.66 33.59 2.11
C TYR A 393 -0.29 32.16 2.55
N HIS A 394 -1.12 31.48 3.33
CA HIS A 394 -0.75 30.18 3.90
C HIS A 394 -0.52 29.10 2.83
N TYR A 395 -1.36 29.00 1.79
CA TYR A 395 -1.13 28.08 0.67
C TYR A 395 0.08 28.50 -0.19
N HIS A 396 0.21 29.80 -0.48
CA HIS A 396 1.41 30.32 -1.14
C HIS A 396 2.70 29.88 -0.44
N ASN A 397 2.73 30.00 0.89
CA ASN A 397 3.90 29.65 1.69
C ASN A 397 4.16 28.14 1.69
N ILE A 398 3.11 27.31 1.72
CA ILE A 398 3.23 25.84 1.60
C ILE A 398 3.81 25.45 0.24
N ALA A 399 3.30 26.05 -0.84
CA ALA A 399 3.85 25.84 -2.17
C ALA A 399 5.32 26.26 -2.24
N ALA A 400 5.68 27.42 -1.68
CA ALA A 400 7.07 27.87 -1.60
C ALA A 400 7.97 26.90 -0.80
N PHE A 401 7.48 26.35 0.31
CA PHE A 401 8.20 25.35 1.11
C PHE A 401 8.51 24.09 0.30
N LEU A 402 7.59 23.67 -0.57
CA LEU A 402 7.73 22.52 -1.46
C LEU A 402 8.50 22.84 -2.74
N GLY A 403 8.68 24.12 -3.07
CA GLY A 403 9.19 24.55 -4.36
C GLY A 403 8.18 24.34 -5.50
N LEU A 404 6.88 24.34 -5.20
CA LEU A 404 5.78 24.30 -6.16
C LEU A 404 5.55 25.70 -6.75
N PRO A 405 5.53 25.85 -8.08
CA PRO A 405 5.00 27.03 -8.75
C PRO A 405 3.58 27.34 -8.27
N TYR A 406 3.33 28.60 -7.93
CA TYR A 406 2.09 29.04 -7.32
C TYR A 406 1.65 30.37 -7.92
N HIS A 407 0.37 30.45 -8.26
CA HIS A 407 -0.23 31.65 -8.83
C HIS A 407 -1.52 31.99 -8.09
N SER A 408 -1.61 33.20 -7.56
CA SER A 408 -2.85 33.71 -6.98
C SER A 408 -3.63 34.53 -8.00
N MET A 409 -4.95 34.40 -7.97
CA MET A 409 -5.90 35.16 -8.77
C MET A 409 -6.85 35.90 -7.83
N PRO A 410 -6.92 37.25 -7.89
CA PRO A 410 -7.76 38.02 -6.97
C PRO A 410 -9.26 37.87 -7.28
N ILE A 411 -9.59 37.58 -8.54
CA ILE A 411 -10.97 37.52 -9.05
C ILE A 411 -11.31 36.13 -9.58
N ALA A 412 -12.57 35.74 -9.42
CA ALA A 412 -13.14 34.51 -9.96
C ALA A 412 -13.83 34.79 -11.32
N ASP A 413 -13.12 35.46 -12.23
CA ASP A 413 -13.60 35.75 -13.58
C ASP A 413 -13.27 34.59 -14.54
N PRO A 414 -14.25 34.01 -15.26
CA PRO A 414 -14.03 32.86 -16.12
C PRO A 414 -12.93 33.08 -17.17
N GLN A 415 -12.93 34.23 -17.85
CA GLN A 415 -12.00 34.49 -18.96
C GLN A 415 -10.57 34.77 -18.46
N ALA A 416 -10.44 35.50 -17.35
CA ALA A 416 -9.16 35.74 -16.71
C ALA A 416 -8.55 34.43 -16.19
N LEU A 417 -9.36 33.53 -15.60
CA LEU A 417 -8.92 32.21 -15.16
C LEU A 417 -8.51 31.32 -16.33
N ALA A 418 -9.29 31.29 -17.41
CA ALA A 418 -8.95 30.57 -18.64
C ALA A 418 -7.61 31.04 -19.24
N THR A 419 -7.41 32.36 -19.32
CA THR A 419 -6.16 32.97 -19.80
C THR A 419 -4.99 32.59 -18.90
N LYS A 420 -5.18 32.66 -17.58
CA LYS A 420 -4.14 32.28 -16.62
C LYS A 420 -3.81 30.79 -16.70
N LEU A 421 -4.80 29.92 -16.83
CA LEU A 421 -4.61 28.49 -16.97
C LEU A 421 -3.75 28.15 -18.19
N LYS A 422 -4.02 28.76 -19.36
CA LYS A 422 -3.18 28.57 -20.56
C LYS A 422 -1.72 28.94 -20.31
N ALA A 423 -1.47 30.10 -19.70
CA ALA A 423 -0.12 30.53 -19.36
C ALA A 423 0.60 29.57 -18.39
N VAL A 424 -0.13 29.01 -17.41
CA VAL A 424 0.43 28.03 -16.46
C VAL A 424 0.68 26.68 -17.13
N MET A 425 -0.17 26.25 -18.07
CA MET A 425 0.07 25.06 -18.89
C MET A 425 1.30 25.24 -19.79
N ASP A 426 1.51 26.43 -20.36
CA ASP A 426 2.72 26.76 -21.12
C ASP A 426 4.00 26.69 -20.26
N GLU A 427 3.92 27.05 -18.98
CA GLU A 427 5.04 26.91 -18.03
C GLU A 427 5.27 25.45 -17.58
N THR A 428 4.18 24.70 -17.39
CA THR A 428 4.21 23.37 -16.76
C THR A 428 4.52 22.27 -17.77
N ALA A 429 4.01 22.38 -19.01
CA ALA A 429 4.18 21.36 -20.05
C ALA A 429 5.66 21.08 -20.39
N PRO A 430 6.55 22.08 -20.57
CA PRO A 430 7.97 21.80 -20.83
C PRO A 430 8.63 21.01 -19.68
N LYS A 431 8.28 21.32 -18.42
CA LYS A 431 8.80 20.60 -17.24
C LYS A 431 8.31 19.15 -17.23
N MET A 432 7.03 18.92 -17.55
CA MET A 432 6.47 17.57 -17.71
C MET A 432 7.15 16.78 -18.82
N ALA A 433 7.33 17.40 -19.98
CA ALA A 433 8.04 16.78 -21.10
C ALA A 433 9.49 16.47 -20.74
N ALA A 434 10.20 17.39 -20.07
CA ALA A 434 11.57 17.20 -19.63
C ALA A 434 11.71 16.14 -18.54
N GLU A 435 10.80 16.07 -17.56
CA GLU A 435 10.80 15.01 -16.55
C GLU A 435 10.44 13.66 -17.18
N ALA A 436 9.47 13.60 -18.09
CA ALA A 436 9.15 12.36 -18.78
C ALA A 436 10.29 11.90 -19.69
N ALA A 437 10.93 12.83 -20.42
CA ALA A 437 12.14 12.55 -21.20
C ALA A 437 13.30 12.14 -20.29
N GLY A 438 13.47 12.79 -19.14
CA GLY A 438 14.47 12.44 -18.13
C GLY A 438 14.19 11.09 -17.46
N ARG A 439 12.92 10.73 -17.23
CA ARG A 439 12.50 9.41 -16.75
C ARG A 439 12.61 8.35 -17.82
N ARG A 440 12.47 8.69 -19.11
CA ARG A 440 12.70 7.79 -20.24
C ARG A 440 14.19 7.61 -20.49
N ALA A 441 14.98 8.67 -20.39
CA ALA A 441 16.43 8.67 -20.47
C ALA A 441 17.05 8.01 -19.24
N ALA A 442 16.45 8.16 -18.06
CA ALA A 442 16.72 7.37 -16.88
C ALA A 442 16.22 5.94 -17.10
N ALA A 443 15.00 5.66 -17.54
CA ALA A 443 14.63 4.27 -17.87
C ALA A 443 15.54 3.64 -18.95
N ALA A 444 16.17 4.47 -19.80
CA ALA A 444 17.20 4.09 -20.77
C ALA A 444 18.66 4.25 -20.26
N GLY A 445 18.87 4.74 -19.04
CA GLY A 445 20.14 5.18 -18.41
C GLY A 445 20.11 5.14 -16.86
N THR A 446 19.28 4.26 -16.31
CA THR A 446 19.10 3.81 -14.93
C THR A 446 18.97 2.30 -15.03
N ASP A 447 19.94 1.73 -15.71
CA ASP A 447 20.52 0.47 -15.31
C ASP A 447 21.66 0.73 -14.28
N SER A 448 21.82 1.97 -13.76
CA SER A 448 22.63 2.25 -12.57
C SER A 448 21.92 3.14 -11.53
N LEU A 449 22.02 2.76 -10.25
CA LEU A 449 21.73 3.57 -9.04
C LEU A 449 20.26 3.68 -8.53
N SER A 450 19.59 2.54 -8.28
CA SER A 450 18.72 2.40 -7.08
C SER A 450 18.57 0.97 -6.52
N ALA A 451 19.24 -0.03 -7.11
CA ALA A 451 19.19 -1.43 -6.65
C ALA A 451 20.31 -1.83 -5.67
N THR A 452 21.07 -0.89 -5.09
CA THR A 452 22.10 -1.22 -4.09
C THR A 452 21.55 -1.73 -2.75
N SER A 453 20.22 -1.75 -2.56
CA SER A 453 19.58 -2.35 -1.37
C SER A 453 19.07 -3.79 -1.57
N ALA A 454 19.14 -4.35 -2.78
CA ALA A 454 18.53 -5.66 -3.09
C ALA A 454 19.50 -6.84 -3.19
N GLY A 455 20.83 -6.60 -3.16
CA GLY A 455 21.85 -7.64 -3.28
C GLY A 455 22.09 -8.13 -4.72
N PHE A 456 21.65 -7.38 -5.73
CA PHE A 456 21.96 -7.61 -7.15
C PHE A 456 22.59 -6.35 -7.74
N ALA A 457 23.72 -6.49 -8.43
CA ALA A 457 24.31 -5.41 -9.22
C ALA A 457 23.60 -5.30 -10.57
N VAL A 458 23.27 -4.08 -10.98
CA VAL A 458 22.65 -3.77 -12.28
C VAL A 458 23.66 -2.92 -13.06
N THR A 459 23.77 -3.11 -14.37
CA THR A 459 24.73 -2.43 -15.25
C THR A 459 24.11 -2.06 -16.58
N GLU A 460 24.42 -0.86 -17.08
CA GLU A 460 23.97 -0.31 -18.37
C GLU A 460 24.76 -0.88 -19.56
N ARG A 461 25.78 -1.67 -19.26
CA ARG A 461 26.68 -2.28 -20.23
C ARG A 461 26.30 -3.75 -20.42
N PRO A 462 25.62 -4.12 -21.52
CA PRO A 462 25.17 -5.50 -21.74
C PRO A 462 26.29 -6.53 -21.66
N GLU A 463 27.52 -6.14 -21.99
CA GLU A 463 28.73 -6.96 -21.89
C GLU A 463 29.17 -7.28 -20.45
N GLU A 464 28.66 -6.55 -19.46
CA GLU A 464 28.94 -6.77 -18.03
C GLU A 464 27.79 -7.49 -17.31
N ALA A 465 26.65 -7.67 -17.99
CA ALA A 465 25.46 -8.24 -17.40
C ALA A 465 25.46 -9.78 -17.49
N CYS A 466 25.08 -10.45 -16.40
CA CYS A 466 24.88 -11.90 -16.39
C CYS A 466 23.53 -12.32 -17.01
N LEU A 467 22.54 -11.43 -16.95
CA LEU A 467 21.20 -11.59 -17.53
C LEU A 467 20.80 -10.28 -18.18
N LEU A 468 20.19 -10.34 -19.36
CA LEU A 468 19.73 -9.19 -20.12
C LEU A 468 18.21 -9.09 -19.96
N VAL A 469 17.71 -7.90 -19.61
CA VAL A 469 16.27 -7.63 -19.58
C VAL A 469 15.97 -6.68 -20.74
N PRO A 470 15.16 -7.09 -21.74
CA PRO A 470 14.77 -6.19 -22.81
C PRO A 470 14.12 -4.91 -22.27
N THR A 471 14.46 -3.78 -22.87
CA THR A 471 13.83 -2.47 -22.58
C THR A 471 12.41 -2.35 -23.14
N ILE A 472 11.95 -3.38 -23.85
CA ILE A 472 10.63 -3.48 -24.46
C ILE A 472 9.67 -4.13 -23.45
N ASP A 473 8.55 -3.49 -23.19
CA ASP A 473 7.46 -4.12 -22.43
C ASP A 473 6.83 -5.25 -23.25
N ALA A 474 7.27 -6.46 -22.95
CA ALA A 474 6.83 -7.69 -23.59
C ALA A 474 5.53 -8.25 -22.94
N ALA A 475 4.95 -7.57 -21.93
CA ALA A 475 3.75 -8.02 -21.24
C ALA A 475 2.46 -7.56 -21.93
N CYS A 476 1.54 -8.50 -22.15
CA CYS A 476 0.21 -8.23 -22.67
C CYS A 476 -0.79 -8.07 -21.51
N ALA A 477 -1.04 -6.84 -21.05
CA ALA A 477 -2.06 -6.62 -20.02
C ALA A 477 -3.46 -7.03 -20.53
N ILE A 478 -4.13 -7.93 -19.80
CA ILE A 478 -5.56 -8.30 -19.88
C ILE A 478 -6.23 -7.97 -21.23
N ASN A 479 -6.22 -8.90 -22.19
CA ASN A 479 -6.97 -8.83 -23.45
C ASN A 479 -6.70 -7.62 -24.39
N SER A 480 -5.55 -6.94 -24.26
CA SER A 480 -5.23 -5.76 -25.09
C SER A 480 -4.29 -6.04 -26.28
N CYS A 481 -3.82 -7.27 -26.46
CA CYS A 481 -2.89 -7.61 -27.55
C CYS A 481 -3.65 -8.03 -28.82
N THR A 482 -3.45 -7.28 -29.89
CA THR A 482 -3.84 -7.62 -31.26
C THR A 482 -2.70 -8.39 -31.95
N ALA A 483 -3.00 -9.10 -33.06
CA ALA A 483 -1.98 -9.79 -33.86
C ALA A 483 -0.84 -8.84 -34.32
N ASP A 484 -1.20 -7.60 -34.66
CA ASP A 484 -0.24 -6.56 -35.07
C ASP A 484 0.70 -6.17 -33.92
N ASN A 485 0.18 -6.06 -32.68
CA ASN A 485 1.01 -5.76 -31.51
C ASN A 485 2.00 -6.88 -31.21
N LEU A 486 1.59 -8.15 -31.34
CA LEU A 486 2.45 -9.31 -31.11
C LEU A 486 3.58 -9.36 -32.15
N THR A 487 3.26 -9.11 -33.41
CA THR A 487 4.23 -9.03 -34.51
C THR A 487 5.23 -7.90 -34.29
N ALA A 488 4.76 -6.73 -33.84
CA ALA A 488 5.62 -5.61 -33.51
C ALA A 488 6.59 -5.96 -32.37
N ILE A 489 6.12 -6.59 -31.28
CA ILE A 489 6.98 -7.00 -30.16
C ILE A 489 8.08 -7.94 -30.65
N GLU A 490 7.74 -8.96 -31.46
CA GLU A 490 8.72 -9.88 -32.03
C GLU A 490 9.79 -9.16 -32.87
N GLN A 491 9.36 -8.24 -33.74
CA GLN A 491 10.27 -7.46 -34.59
C GLN A 491 11.21 -6.59 -33.76
N HIS A 492 10.71 -5.94 -32.69
CA HIS A 492 11.53 -5.11 -31.83
C HIS A 492 12.52 -5.94 -31.00
N LEU A 493 12.12 -7.11 -30.48
CA LEU A 493 13.04 -8.02 -29.79
C LEU A 493 14.17 -8.46 -30.72
N ARG A 494 13.84 -8.89 -31.94
CA ARG A 494 14.83 -9.32 -32.94
C ARG A 494 15.75 -8.17 -33.41
N ALA A 495 15.31 -6.92 -33.30
CA ALA A 495 16.11 -5.75 -33.62
C ALA A 495 17.08 -5.33 -32.51
N LEU A 496 17.00 -5.90 -31.30
CA LEU A 496 17.92 -5.57 -30.22
C LEU A 496 19.34 -6.06 -30.55
N PRO A 497 20.38 -5.20 -30.40
CA PRO A 497 21.76 -5.55 -30.79
C PRO A 497 22.32 -6.81 -30.12
N TYR A 498 21.85 -7.11 -28.90
CA TYR A 498 22.32 -8.24 -28.11
C TYR A 498 21.35 -9.42 -28.09
N TRP A 499 20.18 -9.35 -28.75
CA TRP A 499 19.09 -10.35 -28.62
C TRP A 499 19.61 -11.79 -28.69
N ASN A 500 20.50 -12.08 -29.65
CA ASN A 500 21.12 -13.39 -29.82
C ASN A 500 20.09 -14.53 -29.72
N ASN A 501 19.02 -14.42 -30.49
CA ASN A 501 17.87 -15.34 -30.45
C ASN A 501 17.25 -15.50 -29.04
N GLY A 502 17.33 -14.50 -28.17
CA GLY A 502 16.85 -14.55 -26.79
C GLY A 502 17.87 -15.09 -25.77
N ALA A 503 19.03 -15.61 -26.19
CA ALA A 503 19.99 -16.17 -25.25
C ALA A 503 20.44 -15.13 -24.19
N ASN A 504 20.49 -15.55 -22.92
CA ASN A 504 20.73 -14.72 -21.74
C ASN A 504 19.66 -13.64 -21.45
N HIS A 505 18.56 -13.58 -22.23
CA HIS A 505 17.49 -12.62 -21.99
C HIS A 505 16.44 -13.17 -21.03
N VAL A 506 15.79 -12.27 -20.30
CA VAL A 506 14.65 -12.57 -19.42
C VAL A 506 13.43 -11.77 -19.87
N ILE A 507 12.35 -12.47 -20.20
CA ILE A 507 11.06 -11.88 -20.58
C ILE A 507 10.09 -11.95 -19.40
N TRP A 508 9.67 -10.80 -18.90
CA TRP A 508 8.70 -10.69 -17.81
C TRP A 508 7.26 -10.63 -18.35
N PHE A 509 6.61 -11.80 -18.49
CA PHE A 509 5.24 -11.91 -18.99
C PHE A 509 4.23 -12.07 -17.83
N TYR A 510 3.88 -10.94 -17.21
CA TYR A 510 3.11 -10.89 -15.97
C TYR A 510 1.85 -10.02 -16.08
N GLY A 511 0.74 -10.41 -15.44
CA GLY A 511 -0.51 -9.61 -15.45
C GLY A 511 -1.50 -9.94 -16.57
N SER A 512 -1.22 -10.94 -17.40
CA SER A 512 -2.13 -11.48 -18.43
C SER A 512 -2.78 -12.78 -17.97
N ASP A 513 -4.03 -13.03 -18.36
CA ASP A 513 -4.68 -14.36 -18.30
C ASP A 513 -4.55 -15.13 -19.62
N TRP A 514 -3.73 -14.63 -20.56
CA TRP A 514 -3.44 -15.27 -21.83
C TRP A 514 -2.52 -16.50 -21.67
N PRO A 515 -2.78 -17.56 -22.45
CA PRO A 515 -2.06 -18.84 -22.36
C PRO A 515 -0.61 -18.80 -22.86
N SER A 516 -0.22 -17.75 -23.60
CA SER A 516 1.09 -17.65 -24.24
C SER A 516 1.51 -16.20 -24.41
N THR A 517 2.79 -15.95 -24.63
CA THR A 517 3.33 -14.63 -25.04
C THR A 517 2.73 -14.17 -26.37
N GLY A 518 2.44 -15.11 -27.29
CA GLY A 518 1.84 -14.83 -28.60
C GLY A 518 2.85 -14.37 -29.66
N TYR A 519 4.14 -14.39 -29.34
CA TYR A 519 5.27 -14.10 -30.23
C TYR A 519 6.45 -15.02 -29.90
N ASP A 520 7.38 -15.17 -30.83
CA ASP A 520 8.59 -15.98 -30.65
C ASP A 520 9.57 -15.34 -29.67
N VAL A 521 9.86 -16.04 -28.57
CA VAL A 521 10.80 -15.62 -27.52
C VAL A 521 12.20 -16.23 -27.69
N GLY A 522 12.39 -17.11 -28.67
CA GLY A 522 13.63 -17.88 -28.83
C GLY A 522 14.09 -18.55 -27.53
N ASP A 523 15.37 -18.36 -27.21
CA ASP A 523 16.08 -18.88 -26.04
C ASP A 523 16.01 -17.92 -24.83
N ALA A 524 15.06 -16.98 -24.79
CA ALA A 524 14.89 -16.11 -23.62
C ALA A 524 14.18 -16.85 -22.50
N ILE A 525 14.61 -16.67 -21.25
CA ILE A 525 13.93 -17.19 -20.06
C ILE A 525 12.62 -16.42 -19.85
N VAL A 526 11.49 -17.11 -19.81
CA VAL A 526 10.19 -16.47 -19.57
C VAL A 526 9.83 -16.58 -18.08
N ILE A 527 9.44 -15.46 -17.49
CA ILE A 527 8.86 -15.39 -16.15
C ILE A 527 7.37 -15.09 -16.29
N SER A 528 6.51 -16.03 -15.89
CA SER A 528 5.07 -15.87 -16.07
C SER A 528 4.20 -16.53 -15.01
N ALA A 529 2.98 -16.01 -14.87
CA ALA A 529 1.92 -16.55 -14.03
C ALA A 529 0.82 -17.30 -14.83
N SER A 530 0.97 -17.44 -16.15
CA SER A 530 -0.10 -17.91 -17.05
C SER A 530 0.37 -18.88 -18.14
N PHE A 531 1.41 -19.67 -17.85
CA PHE A 531 1.91 -20.71 -18.74
C PHE A 531 0.85 -21.74 -19.14
N THR A 532 0.99 -22.28 -20.36
CA THR A 532 0.38 -23.56 -20.81
C THR A 532 1.39 -24.71 -20.82
N ASP A 533 0.89 -25.92 -21.05
CA ASP A 533 1.72 -27.12 -21.21
C ASP A 533 2.65 -27.00 -22.44
N GLU A 534 2.27 -26.23 -23.46
CA GLU A 534 3.07 -26.01 -24.68
C GLU A 534 4.11 -24.89 -24.55
N THR A 535 3.88 -23.92 -23.65
CA THR A 535 4.71 -22.71 -23.55
C THR A 535 5.67 -22.72 -22.37
N TYR A 536 5.44 -23.56 -21.37
CA TYR A 536 6.33 -23.70 -20.23
C TYR A 536 7.48 -24.65 -20.55
N ARG A 537 8.73 -24.19 -20.38
CA ARG A 537 9.90 -25.05 -20.38
C ARG A 537 10.34 -25.33 -18.93
N PRO A 538 10.06 -26.52 -18.37
CA PRO A 538 10.43 -26.85 -17.00
C PRO A 538 11.93 -26.72 -16.76
N ALA A 539 12.32 -26.26 -15.57
CA ALA A 539 13.71 -25.95 -15.19
C ALA A 539 14.41 -24.85 -16.03
N TYR A 540 13.77 -24.32 -17.06
CA TYR A 540 14.28 -23.23 -17.90
C TYR A 540 13.51 -21.93 -17.65
N ASP A 541 12.19 -21.96 -17.74
CA ASP A 541 11.30 -20.83 -17.42
C ASP A 541 10.95 -20.78 -15.93
N VAL A 542 10.46 -19.62 -15.45
CA VAL A 542 10.09 -19.42 -14.04
C VAL A 542 8.60 -19.12 -13.90
N ALA A 543 7.87 -20.11 -13.39
CA ALA A 543 6.48 -19.96 -12.99
C ALA A 543 6.37 -19.12 -11.69
N VAL A 544 5.60 -18.04 -11.71
CA VAL A 544 5.43 -17.12 -10.56
C VAL A 544 3.97 -16.99 -10.14
N PRO A 545 3.66 -16.64 -8.88
CA PRO A 545 2.28 -16.40 -8.46
C PRO A 545 1.76 -15.10 -9.08
N LEU A 546 0.50 -15.06 -9.52
CA LEU A 546 -0.13 -13.81 -9.94
C LEU A 546 -0.62 -13.00 -8.72
N THR A 547 -0.11 -11.79 -8.60
CA THR A 547 -0.50 -10.84 -7.55
C THR A 547 -1.47 -9.82 -8.11
N LYS A 548 -2.71 -9.78 -7.61
CA LYS A 548 -3.69 -8.76 -8.00
C LYS A 548 -3.62 -7.57 -7.03
N PRO A 549 -3.58 -6.32 -7.53
CA PRO A 549 -3.65 -5.12 -6.69
C PRO A 549 -4.90 -5.04 -5.80
N SER A 550 -6.00 -5.69 -6.23
CA SER A 550 -7.28 -5.72 -5.52
C SER A 550 -7.40 -6.80 -4.42
N LEU A 551 -6.37 -7.65 -4.24
CA LEU A 551 -6.36 -8.56 -3.10
C LEU A 551 -6.08 -7.75 -1.83
N VAL A 552 -7.05 -7.77 -0.91
CA VAL A 552 -6.92 -7.15 0.43
C VAL A 552 -5.67 -7.72 1.11
N GLU A 553 -5.01 -6.89 1.91
CA GLU A 553 -3.87 -7.32 2.70
C GLU A 553 -4.25 -8.55 3.56
N PRO A 554 -3.35 -9.54 3.68
CA PRO A 554 -3.61 -10.68 4.55
C PRO A 554 -3.78 -10.13 5.97
N PRO A 555 -4.75 -10.63 6.76
CA PRO A 555 -4.91 -10.20 8.14
C PRO A 555 -3.56 -10.21 8.87
N PRO A 556 -3.17 -9.14 9.58
CA PRO A 556 -1.84 -9.05 10.20
C PRO A 556 -1.51 -10.21 11.15
N GLY A 557 -2.53 -10.87 11.71
CA GLY A 557 -2.37 -12.09 12.50
C GLY A 557 -1.78 -13.25 11.69
N LEU A 558 -2.21 -13.45 10.44
CA LEU A 558 -1.69 -14.50 9.56
C LEU A 558 -0.23 -14.25 9.20
N VAL A 559 0.15 -12.99 8.93
CA VAL A 559 1.54 -12.61 8.63
C VAL A 559 2.46 -12.87 9.83
N ARG A 560 2.03 -12.47 11.04
CA ARG A 560 2.79 -12.72 12.28
C ARG A 560 2.93 -14.22 12.57
N LEU A 561 1.84 -14.96 12.41
CA LEU A 561 1.83 -16.41 12.61
C LEU A 561 2.77 -17.11 11.64
N GLY A 562 2.74 -16.75 10.35
CA GLY A 562 3.69 -17.24 9.35
C GLY A 562 5.15 -16.89 9.68
N ALA A 563 5.42 -15.66 10.10
CA ALA A 563 6.76 -15.24 10.52
C ALA A 563 7.25 -15.98 11.77
N HIS A 564 6.35 -16.32 12.70
CA HIS A 564 6.66 -17.13 13.86
C HIS A 564 6.97 -18.59 13.48
N ILE A 565 6.17 -19.20 12.61
CA ILE A 565 6.39 -20.55 12.07
C ILE A 565 7.75 -20.63 11.37
N ARG A 566 8.06 -19.65 10.50
CA ARG A 566 9.36 -19.56 9.81
C ARG A 566 10.53 -19.52 10.79
N ARG A 567 10.45 -18.67 11.83
CA ARG A 567 11.50 -18.56 12.88
C ARG A 567 11.66 -19.84 13.69
N ARG A 568 10.56 -20.53 14.03
CA ARG A 568 10.61 -21.80 14.78
C ARG A 568 11.22 -22.93 13.95
N ARG A 569 10.93 -22.97 12.65
CA ARG A 569 11.53 -23.93 11.71
C ARG A 569 13.02 -23.66 11.46
N SER A 570 13.46 -22.40 11.48
CA SER A 570 14.88 -22.07 11.35
C SER A 570 15.68 -22.33 12.63
N SER A 571 15.10 -22.05 13.81
CA SER A 571 15.77 -22.29 15.10
C SER A 571 15.92 -23.77 15.45
N GLY A 572 15.02 -24.64 14.98
CA GLY A 572 15.13 -26.09 15.14
C GLY A 572 16.29 -26.73 14.36
N ALA A 573 16.94 -26.00 13.45
CA ALA A 573 18.06 -26.49 12.62
C ALA A 573 19.44 -25.98 13.08
N GLY A 574 19.52 -25.20 14.17
CA GLY A 574 20.73 -24.52 14.64
C GLY A 574 21.57 -25.23 15.72
N GLY A 575 21.31 -26.50 16.02
CA GLY A 575 22.16 -27.32 16.89
C GLY A 575 23.28 -27.99 16.09
N GLY A 576 24.35 -27.27 15.78
CA GLY A 576 25.52 -27.82 15.08
C GLY A 576 26.64 -28.20 16.04
N GLY A 577 26.84 -29.51 16.29
CA GLY A 577 28.09 -30.04 16.85
C GLY A 577 27.95 -31.33 17.66
N GLY A 578 27.90 -32.49 16.98
CA GLY A 578 28.14 -33.81 17.59
C GLY A 578 26.89 -34.53 18.11
N GLY A 579 26.22 -35.32 17.26
CA GLY A 579 25.15 -36.24 17.66
C GLY A 579 23.96 -36.23 16.70
N ARG A 580 24.13 -36.79 15.50
CA ARG A 580 22.97 -37.21 14.72
C ARG A 580 22.36 -38.44 15.41
N ASP A 581 21.03 -38.49 15.42
CA ASP A 581 20.17 -39.65 15.72
C ASP A 581 19.73 -39.95 17.18
N ASN A 582 19.40 -38.96 18.02
CA ASN A 582 18.78 -39.23 19.34
C ASN A 582 17.59 -38.34 19.78
N ALA A 583 16.96 -37.56 18.89
CA ALA A 583 15.66 -36.99 19.21
C ALA A 583 14.58 -38.09 19.06
N GLY A 584 14.15 -38.66 20.20
CA GLY A 584 13.15 -39.72 20.23
C GLY A 584 11.82 -39.31 19.59
N PRO A 585 11.02 -40.28 19.08
CA PRO A 585 9.74 -40.03 18.41
C PRO A 585 8.81 -39.09 19.19
N ASP A 586 8.81 -39.18 20.52
CA ASP A 586 7.92 -38.43 21.42
C ASP A 586 8.24 -36.93 21.49
N GLN A 587 9.50 -36.51 21.33
CA GLN A 587 9.85 -35.08 21.34
C GLN A 587 9.51 -34.39 20.01
N ARG A 588 9.57 -35.11 18.89
CA ARG A 588 9.09 -34.59 17.59
C ARG A 588 7.57 -34.50 17.58
N ALA A 589 6.88 -35.51 18.11
CA ALA A 589 5.43 -35.51 18.24
C ALA A 589 4.91 -34.33 19.08
N SER A 590 5.49 -34.08 20.26
CA SER A 590 5.06 -32.96 21.12
C SER A 590 5.31 -31.56 20.50
N HIS A 591 6.37 -31.41 19.70
CA HIS A 591 6.65 -30.17 18.96
C HIS A 591 5.65 -29.92 17.82
N ASP A 592 5.24 -30.97 17.10
CA ASP A 592 4.23 -30.88 16.05
C ASP A 592 2.82 -30.69 16.63
N ASP A 593 2.49 -31.36 17.75
CA ASP A 593 1.19 -31.24 18.42
C ASP A 593 0.95 -29.82 18.97
N SER A 594 2.00 -29.14 19.45
CA SER A 594 1.93 -27.72 19.88
C SER A 594 1.75 -26.74 18.72
N LEU A 595 2.36 -27.02 17.56
CA LEU A 595 2.17 -26.22 16.34
C LEU A 595 0.75 -26.41 15.79
N GLU A 596 0.27 -27.66 15.80
CA GLU A 596 -1.09 -28.03 15.42
C GLU A 596 -2.13 -27.31 16.29
N ALA A 597 -2.00 -27.39 17.62
CA ALA A 597 -2.91 -26.72 18.55
C ALA A 597 -2.97 -25.19 18.33
N MET A 598 -1.81 -24.56 18.09
CA MET A 598 -1.72 -23.13 17.80
C MET A 598 -2.42 -22.75 16.48
N LEU A 599 -2.24 -23.55 15.42
CA LEU A 599 -2.85 -23.30 14.12
C LEU A 599 -4.38 -23.49 14.14
N LEU A 600 -4.85 -24.54 14.82
CA LEU A 600 -6.27 -24.84 14.95
C LEU A 600 -7.02 -23.85 15.85
N GLN A 601 -6.33 -23.18 16.78
CA GLN A 601 -6.90 -22.08 17.59
C GLN A 601 -6.79 -20.71 16.89
N GLY A 602 -5.77 -20.51 16.04
CA GLY A 602 -5.45 -19.22 15.42
C GLY A 602 -6.23 -18.87 14.15
N VAL A 603 -6.83 -19.87 13.48
CA VAL A 603 -7.63 -19.67 12.25
C VAL A 603 -9.07 -20.11 12.52
N ALA A 604 -9.96 -19.14 12.73
CA ALA A 604 -11.38 -19.36 12.98
C ALA A 604 -12.14 -19.67 11.67
N ALA A 605 -11.86 -20.81 11.04
CA ALA A 605 -12.62 -21.27 9.90
C ALA A 605 -13.98 -21.81 10.35
N THR A 606 -15.06 -21.31 9.77
CA THR A 606 -16.45 -21.72 10.08
C THR A 606 -17.12 -22.49 8.93
N ARG A 607 -16.41 -22.66 7.82
CA ARG A 607 -16.84 -23.40 6.61
C ARG A 607 -15.72 -24.31 6.14
N ASP A 608 -16.06 -25.48 5.59
CA ASP A 608 -15.06 -26.45 5.14
C ASP A 608 -14.50 -26.11 3.75
N LEU A 609 -15.32 -25.64 2.81
CA LEU A 609 -14.88 -25.40 1.44
C LEU A 609 -15.54 -24.16 0.81
N LEU A 610 -14.72 -23.32 0.16
CA LEU A 610 -15.19 -22.33 -0.80
C LEU A 610 -14.84 -22.77 -2.24
N LEU A 611 -15.87 -22.86 -3.07
CA LEU A 611 -15.81 -23.07 -4.52
C LEU A 611 -16.04 -21.71 -5.21
N TYR A 612 -15.05 -21.15 -5.90
CA TYR A 612 -15.15 -19.83 -6.50
C TYR A 612 -14.63 -19.78 -7.95
N PHE A 613 -15.39 -19.12 -8.84
CA PHE A 613 -15.04 -18.95 -10.26
C PHE A 613 -15.28 -17.51 -10.73
N ARG A 614 -14.30 -16.90 -11.39
CA ARG A 614 -14.48 -15.65 -12.18
C ARG A 614 -13.79 -15.79 -13.54
N GLY A 615 -14.49 -16.29 -14.56
CA GLY A 615 -13.94 -16.46 -15.89
C GLY A 615 -14.64 -15.58 -16.92
N THR A 616 -13.89 -14.68 -17.56
CA THR A 616 -14.24 -14.09 -18.86
C THR A 616 -13.84 -15.06 -19.97
N VAL A 617 -14.75 -15.36 -20.90
CA VAL A 617 -14.41 -16.07 -22.14
C VAL A 617 -14.50 -15.06 -23.29
N PRO A 618 -13.39 -14.66 -23.92
CA PRO A 618 -13.43 -14.09 -25.25
C PRO A 618 -13.90 -15.19 -26.22
N ALA A 619 -14.91 -14.90 -27.03
CA ALA A 619 -15.53 -15.86 -27.97
C ALA A 619 -14.59 -16.38 -29.09
N MET A 620 -13.30 -16.01 -29.07
CA MET A 620 -12.32 -16.40 -30.10
C MET A 620 -11.48 -17.64 -29.73
N ALA A 621 -11.50 -18.11 -28.48
CA ALA A 621 -10.81 -19.35 -28.08
C ALA A 621 -11.73 -20.56 -28.33
N SER A 622 -11.76 -21.04 -29.57
CA SER A 622 -12.42 -22.28 -29.97
C SER A 622 -11.75 -23.51 -29.30
N ASP A 623 -12.61 -24.45 -28.89
CA ASP A 623 -12.38 -25.81 -28.36
C ASP A 623 -11.48 -26.05 -27.13
N LEU A 624 -10.31 -25.41 -26.96
CA LEU A 624 -9.35 -25.78 -25.90
C LEU A 624 -9.79 -25.44 -24.46
N CYS A 625 -10.62 -24.42 -24.25
CA CYS A 625 -11.02 -23.95 -22.91
C CYS A 625 -12.46 -24.32 -22.49
N SER A 626 -13.16 -25.12 -23.31
CA SER A 626 -14.57 -25.54 -23.09
C SER A 626 -14.75 -26.52 -21.91
N HIS A 627 -13.66 -27.05 -21.34
CA HIS A 627 -13.69 -28.00 -20.23
C HIS A 627 -14.18 -27.41 -18.90
N ARG A 628 -14.06 -26.08 -18.70
CA ARG A 628 -14.33 -25.38 -17.43
C ARG A 628 -15.76 -25.55 -16.90
N PHE A 629 -16.76 -25.55 -17.78
CA PHE A 629 -18.17 -25.72 -17.40
C PHE A 629 -18.60 -27.19 -17.31
N ARG A 630 -17.94 -28.10 -18.04
CA ARG A 630 -18.24 -29.54 -18.02
C ARG A 630 -17.83 -30.22 -16.71
N ILE A 631 -16.72 -29.80 -16.09
CA ILE A 631 -16.28 -30.32 -14.78
C ILE A 631 -17.31 -30.02 -13.69
N PHE A 632 -17.87 -28.81 -13.69
CA PHE A 632 -18.80 -28.39 -12.64
C PHE A 632 -20.12 -29.15 -12.71
N GLY A 633 -20.78 -29.18 -13.87
CA GLY A 633 -22.04 -29.89 -14.06
C GLY A 633 -21.94 -31.41 -13.91
N ARG A 634 -20.75 -31.99 -14.14
CA ARG A 634 -20.51 -33.43 -14.02
C ARG A 634 -20.20 -33.88 -12.59
N TYR A 635 -19.47 -33.09 -11.81
CA TYR A 635 -18.90 -33.55 -10.53
C TYR A 635 -19.44 -32.83 -9.28
N PHE A 636 -20.13 -31.69 -9.43
CA PHE A 636 -20.79 -31.00 -8.32
C PHE A 636 -22.31 -30.92 -8.58
N PRO A 637 -23.07 -31.97 -8.21
CA PRO A 637 -24.52 -31.98 -8.40
C PRO A 637 -25.22 -30.99 -7.46
N PRO A 638 -26.48 -30.60 -7.74
CA PRO A 638 -27.23 -29.62 -6.94
C PRO A 638 -27.32 -29.90 -5.44
N ALA A 639 -27.23 -31.17 -5.02
CA ALA A 639 -27.20 -31.57 -3.62
C ALA A 639 -25.99 -31.00 -2.85
N VAL A 640 -24.83 -30.83 -3.52
CA VAL A 640 -23.63 -30.22 -2.94
C VAL A 640 -23.78 -28.70 -2.79
N HIS A 641 -24.64 -28.08 -3.62
CA HIS A 641 -24.85 -26.62 -3.63
C HIS A 641 -25.65 -26.13 -2.41
N ASN A 642 -26.44 -27.03 -1.81
CA ASN A 642 -27.30 -26.73 -0.66
C ASN A 642 -26.65 -27.09 0.68
N ALA A 643 -25.39 -27.54 0.68
CA ALA A 643 -24.67 -27.87 1.91
C ALA A 643 -24.25 -26.57 2.63
N PRO A 644 -24.61 -26.38 3.92
CA PRO A 644 -24.37 -25.13 4.62
C PRO A 644 -22.87 -24.80 4.74
N ASP A 645 -22.00 -25.79 4.74
CA ASP A 645 -20.55 -25.67 4.93
C ASP A 645 -19.75 -25.57 3.61
N VAL A 646 -20.44 -25.57 2.46
CA VAL A 646 -19.86 -25.37 1.13
C VAL A 646 -20.45 -24.10 0.51
N VAL A 647 -19.59 -23.17 0.10
CA VAL A 647 -20.03 -21.95 -0.57
C VAL A 647 -19.61 -22.01 -2.04
N ILE A 648 -20.53 -21.76 -2.96
CA ILE A 648 -20.24 -21.70 -4.41
C ILE A 648 -20.54 -20.30 -4.93
N GLN A 649 -19.57 -19.69 -5.64
CA GLN A 649 -19.78 -18.44 -6.37
C GLN A 649 -19.34 -18.60 -7.83
N PRO A 650 -20.27 -18.79 -8.78
CA PRO A 650 -20.00 -18.77 -10.21
C PRO A 650 -20.17 -17.35 -10.75
N LEU A 651 -19.12 -16.73 -11.31
CA LEU A 651 -19.26 -15.56 -12.17
C LEU A 651 -19.31 -16.02 -13.64
N CYS A 652 -20.51 -16.12 -14.24
CA CYS A 652 -20.66 -16.30 -15.69
C CYS A 652 -20.36 -14.91 -16.34
N ALA A 653 -19.11 -14.61 -16.73
CA ALA A 653 -18.77 -13.42 -17.52
C ALA A 653 -18.62 -13.80 -19.00
N GLY A 654 -19.74 -13.99 -19.69
CA GLY A 654 -19.78 -14.09 -21.14
C GLY A 654 -20.03 -12.72 -21.74
N VAL A 655 -19.08 -12.19 -22.52
CA VAL A 655 -19.35 -11.06 -23.42
C VAL A 655 -20.20 -11.60 -24.57
N HIS A 656 -21.50 -11.33 -24.55
CA HIS A 656 -22.41 -11.63 -25.66
C HIS A 656 -22.18 -10.66 -26.84
N LEU A 657 -21.09 -10.82 -27.59
CA LEU A 657 -20.86 -10.05 -28.83
C LEU A 657 -21.14 -10.82 -30.14
N TYR A 658 -21.51 -12.11 -30.10
CA TYR A 658 -21.97 -12.82 -31.31
C TYR A 658 -23.17 -13.74 -31.00
N ARG A 659 -24.36 -13.35 -31.50
CA ARG A 659 -25.51 -14.25 -31.65
C ARG A 659 -25.22 -15.21 -32.82
N LYS A 660 -25.14 -16.51 -32.56
CA LYS A 660 -25.64 -17.53 -33.49
C LYS A 660 -26.91 -18.09 -32.87
N ALA A 661 -28.01 -18.11 -33.62
CA ALA A 661 -29.35 -18.28 -33.11
C ALA A 661 -29.70 -19.72 -32.65
N ASP A 662 -28.73 -20.65 -32.67
CA ASP A 662 -29.04 -22.08 -32.80
C ASP A 662 -28.38 -22.97 -31.71
N GLN A 663 -27.81 -22.41 -30.63
CA GLN A 663 -27.25 -23.23 -29.54
C GLN A 663 -28.13 -23.24 -28.26
N PRO A 664 -28.42 -24.42 -27.69
CA PRO A 664 -29.17 -24.53 -26.44
C PRO A 664 -28.31 -24.02 -25.27
N GLN A 665 -28.88 -23.12 -24.47
CA GLN A 665 -28.26 -22.59 -23.26
C GLN A 665 -28.00 -23.74 -22.26
N LEU A 666 -26.82 -23.76 -21.63
CA LEU A 666 -26.59 -24.55 -20.41
C LEU A 666 -27.59 -24.09 -19.35
N GLU A 667 -28.53 -24.97 -18.96
CA GLU A 667 -29.64 -24.67 -18.03
C GLU A 667 -29.20 -24.06 -16.68
N HIS A 668 -27.91 -24.16 -16.32
CA HIS A 668 -27.38 -23.71 -15.04
C HIS A 668 -27.11 -22.19 -14.92
N CYS A 669 -26.91 -21.44 -16.01
CA CYS A 669 -26.75 -19.96 -15.96
C CYS A 669 -28.07 -19.21 -16.32
N ARG A 670 -29.23 -19.88 -16.43
CA ARG A 670 -30.49 -19.29 -16.97
C ARG A 670 -30.96 -18.01 -16.27
N ASN A 671 -30.53 -17.78 -15.02
CA ASN A 671 -30.94 -16.64 -14.19
C ASN A 671 -29.80 -15.68 -13.78
N CYS A 672 -28.59 -15.80 -14.32
CA CYS A 672 -27.48 -14.85 -14.04
C CYS A 672 -26.91 -14.32 -15.36
N VAL A 673 -27.37 -13.13 -15.75
CA VAL A 673 -26.76 -12.34 -16.84
C VAL A 673 -26.24 -11.04 -16.22
N ASN A 674 -24.95 -10.73 -16.37
CA ASN A 674 -24.33 -9.50 -15.83
C ASN A 674 -24.57 -9.24 -14.33
N ASN A 675 -24.34 -10.25 -13.47
CA ASN A 675 -24.55 -10.13 -12.01
C ASN A 675 -25.97 -9.70 -11.61
N GLN A 676 -26.98 -9.69 -12.49
CA GLN A 676 -28.37 -9.39 -12.14
C GLN A 676 -29.27 -10.57 -12.51
N ARG A 677 -30.24 -10.89 -11.64
CA ARG A 677 -31.31 -11.84 -11.97
C ARG A 677 -32.26 -11.17 -12.96
N LEU A 678 -32.39 -11.71 -14.16
CA LEU A 678 -33.40 -11.28 -15.13
C LEU A 678 -34.71 -12.03 -14.89
N THR A 679 -35.51 -11.54 -13.93
CA THR A 679 -36.98 -11.65 -13.95
C THR A 679 -37.58 -10.54 -13.09
N GLU A 680 -38.14 -9.54 -13.76
CA GLU A 680 -39.23 -8.61 -13.39
C GLU A 680 -39.35 -8.07 -11.94
N ASN A 681 -39.15 -6.75 -11.83
CA ASN A 681 -39.77 -5.83 -10.86
C ASN A 681 -39.55 -6.01 -9.36
N VAL A 682 -38.30 -6.25 -8.92
CA VAL A 682 -37.89 -5.91 -7.54
C VAL A 682 -36.51 -5.23 -7.56
N LEU A 683 -36.40 -4.11 -6.86
CA LEU A 683 -35.18 -3.32 -6.66
C LEU A 683 -34.03 -4.18 -6.09
N GLY A 684 -32.89 -4.19 -6.78
CA GLY A 684 -31.55 -4.41 -6.23
C GLY A 684 -31.23 -5.81 -5.69
N GLY A 685 -30.70 -6.70 -6.53
CA GLY A 685 -29.95 -7.84 -6.02
C GLY A 685 -28.94 -8.42 -7.02
N SER A 686 -27.73 -8.70 -6.54
CA SER A 686 -26.64 -9.28 -7.33
C SER A 686 -26.61 -10.81 -7.17
N CYS A 687 -25.99 -11.58 -8.08
CA CYS A 687 -25.80 -13.03 -7.85
C CYS A 687 -24.93 -13.34 -6.60
N THR A 688 -24.42 -12.31 -5.90
CA THR A 688 -23.89 -12.38 -4.52
C THR A 688 -24.96 -12.52 -3.44
N ASP A 689 -26.23 -12.31 -3.73
CA ASP A 689 -27.31 -12.39 -2.74
C ASP A 689 -27.83 -13.83 -2.57
N ALA A 690 -27.20 -14.79 -3.27
CA ALA A 690 -27.43 -16.22 -3.12
C ALA A 690 -26.60 -16.85 -1.98
N TRP A 691 -25.94 -16.04 -1.14
CA TRP A 691 -25.49 -16.54 0.14
C TRP A 691 -26.72 -16.67 1.04
N GLN A 692 -26.90 -17.83 1.68
CA GLN A 692 -27.93 -17.96 2.72
C GLN A 692 -27.76 -16.91 3.85
N ASP A 693 -26.60 -16.22 3.93
CA ASP A 693 -26.22 -15.29 5.01
C ASP A 693 -25.65 -13.91 4.56
N ASN A 694 -25.72 -13.51 3.28
CA ASN A 694 -25.27 -12.16 2.82
C ASN A 694 -23.77 -11.80 3.12
N ILE A 695 -22.83 -12.72 2.88
CA ILE A 695 -21.40 -12.57 3.21
C ILE A 695 -20.58 -12.22 1.93
N THR A 696 -19.53 -11.39 2.05
CA THR A 696 -18.67 -10.97 0.92
C THR A 696 -17.65 -12.04 0.51
N PHE A 697 -17.10 -11.97 -0.72
CA PHE A 697 -16.06 -12.89 -1.23
C PHE A 697 -14.85 -13.04 -0.29
N ALA A 698 -14.30 -11.93 0.19
CA ALA A 698 -13.19 -11.92 1.14
C ALA A 698 -13.57 -12.56 2.49
N ALA A 699 -14.79 -12.27 2.99
CA ALA A 699 -15.29 -12.86 4.22
C ALA A 699 -15.58 -14.36 4.06
N GLY A 700 -15.92 -14.81 2.85
CA GLY A 700 -15.99 -16.22 2.47
C GLY A 700 -14.68 -16.95 2.57
N LEU A 701 -13.66 -16.41 1.89
CA LEU A 701 -12.30 -16.97 1.90
C LEU A 701 -11.70 -17.00 3.32
N THR A 702 -11.96 -15.97 4.13
CA THR A 702 -11.50 -15.90 5.52
C THR A 702 -12.13 -16.97 6.42
N ARG A 703 -13.33 -17.45 6.04
CA ARG A 703 -14.08 -18.46 6.80
C ARG A 703 -13.88 -19.88 6.30
N ALA A 704 -13.24 -20.06 5.14
CA ALA A 704 -13.06 -21.36 4.49
C ALA A 704 -11.74 -22.02 4.90
N ARG A 705 -11.78 -23.32 5.21
CA ARG A 705 -10.56 -24.12 5.42
C ARG A 705 -9.80 -24.35 4.12
N PHE A 706 -10.55 -24.62 3.05
CA PHE A 706 -10.02 -24.89 1.72
C PHE A 706 -10.61 -23.92 0.69
N ALA A 707 -9.79 -23.51 -0.27
CA ALA A 707 -10.20 -22.69 -1.41
C ALA A 707 -9.93 -23.45 -2.71
N PHE A 708 -10.98 -23.78 -3.46
CA PHE A 708 -10.84 -24.49 -4.71
C PHE A 708 -10.33 -23.57 -5.83
N ALA A 709 -9.17 -23.93 -6.38
CA ALA A 709 -8.41 -23.20 -7.37
C ALA A 709 -8.15 -24.11 -8.59
N PRO A 710 -9.19 -24.41 -9.40
CA PRO A 710 -9.04 -25.33 -10.53
C PRO A 710 -8.07 -24.76 -11.58
N ARG A 711 -7.49 -25.65 -12.39
CA ARG A 711 -6.64 -25.24 -13.52
C ARG A 711 -7.45 -24.44 -14.56
N GLY A 712 -6.74 -23.53 -15.23
CA GLY A 712 -7.29 -22.66 -16.27
C GLY A 712 -7.21 -23.30 -17.65
N CYS A 713 -6.77 -22.53 -18.66
CA CYS A 713 -6.36 -23.11 -19.96
C CYS A 713 -4.91 -23.62 -19.91
N GLY A 714 -4.22 -23.44 -18.78
CA GLY A 714 -2.87 -23.91 -18.54
C GLY A 714 -2.72 -24.55 -17.15
N PRO A 715 -1.58 -25.21 -16.89
CA PRO A 715 -1.30 -25.99 -15.68
C PRO A 715 -1.17 -25.15 -14.41
N LEU A 716 -0.86 -23.85 -14.51
CA LEU A 716 -0.75 -22.92 -13.39
C LEU A 716 -2.06 -22.15 -13.17
N SER A 717 -2.57 -22.16 -11.94
CA SER A 717 -3.75 -21.38 -11.57
C SER A 717 -3.37 -20.12 -10.80
N TYR A 718 -3.69 -18.94 -11.34
CA TYR A 718 -3.52 -17.68 -10.60
C TYR A 718 -4.39 -17.60 -9.34
N ARG A 719 -5.38 -18.49 -9.18
CA ARG A 719 -6.30 -18.55 -8.03
C ARG A 719 -5.66 -19.06 -6.75
N LEU A 720 -4.51 -19.70 -6.85
CA LEU A 720 -3.76 -20.19 -5.69
C LEU A 720 -3.49 -19.07 -4.68
N MET A 721 -3.18 -17.86 -5.17
CA MET A 721 -2.98 -16.69 -4.31
C MET A 721 -4.26 -16.24 -3.61
N GLU A 722 -5.42 -16.32 -4.26
CA GLU A 722 -6.67 -15.81 -3.68
C GLU A 722 -7.06 -16.59 -2.43
N GLY A 723 -6.91 -17.92 -2.41
CA GLY A 723 -7.09 -18.74 -1.21
C GLY A 723 -6.06 -18.45 -0.12
N LEU A 724 -4.79 -18.50 -0.52
CA LEU A 724 -3.63 -18.32 0.35
C LEU A 724 -3.69 -17.01 1.16
N MET A 725 -4.05 -15.90 0.51
CA MET A 725 -4.04 -14.57 1.12
C MET A 725 -5.05 -14.37 2.26
N TYR A 726 -6.08 -15.22 2.33
CA TYR A 726 -7.09 -15.17 3.39
C TYR A 726 -6.99 -16.34 4.38
N GLY A 727 -5.92 -17.14 4.30
CA GLY A 727 -5.66 -18.22 5.24
C GLY A 727 -6.33 -19.55 4.89
N ALA A 728 -6.87 -19.69 3.68
CA ALA A 728 -7.40 -20.96 3.18
C ALA A 728 -6.30 -21.76 2.46
N VAL A 729 -6.33 -23.09 2.61
CA VAL A 729 -5.43 -24.00 1.87
C VAL A 729 -5.95 -24.13 0.43
N PRO A 730 -5.17 -23.74 -0.60
CA PRO A 730 -5.62 -23.87 -1.98
C PRO A 730 -5.71 -25.34 -2.42
N VAL A 731 -6.74 -25.66 -3.20
CA VAL A 731 -6.97 -26.99 -3.77
C VAL A 731 -6.96 -26.89 -5.29
N GLN A 732 -5.95 -27.47 -5.94
CA GLN A 732 -5.76 -27.43 -7.39
C GLN A 732 -6.14 -28.77 -8.03
N THR A 733 -6.65 -28.71 -9.27
CA THR A 733 -7.04 -29.90 -10.05
C THR A 733 -6.30 -29.99 -11.37
N GLY A 734 -6.02 -31.22 -11.82
CA GLY A 734 -5.48 -31.47 -13.15
C GLY A 734 -4.32 -32.46 -13.22
N TYR A 735 -4.27 -33.26 -14.29
CA TYR A 735 -3.02 -33.90 -14.72
C TYR A 735 -2.07 -32.83 -15.28
N GLY A 736 -0.81 -32.83 -14.87
CA GLY A 736 0.21 -31.87 -15.34
C GLY A 736 0.19 -30.48 -14.66
N SER A 737 -0.70 -30.24 -13.69
CA SER A 737 -0.71 -28.97 -12.94
C SER A 737 0.56 -28.78 -12.11
N PHE A 738 1.03 -27.53 -12.07
CA PHE A 738 2.15 -27.13 -11.21
C PHE A 738 1.83 -25.84 -10.44
N VAL A 739 2.62 -25.61 -9.41
CA VAL A 739 2.58 -24.43 -8.54
C VAL A 739 3.65 -23.41 -8.93
N PRO A 740 3.57 -22.17 -8.43
CA PRO A 740 4.67 -21.25 -8.58
C PRO A 740 6.00 -21.82 -8.07
N TYR A 741 7.06 -21.61 -8.85
CA TYR A 741 8.40 -22.10 -8.59
C TYR A 741 8.49 -23.63 -8.45
N ALA A 742 7.60 -24.38 -9.10
CA ALA A 742 7.63 -25.84 -9.08
C ALA A 742 9.01 -26.39 -9.47
N GLY A 743 9.53 -27.34 -8.68
CA GLY A 743 10.88 -27.88 -8.86
C GLY A 743 12.01 -27.02 -8.28
N GLU A 744 11.74 -25.80 -7.81
CA GLU A 744 12.79 -24.83 -7.44
C GLU A 744 13.07 -24.76 -5.94
N GLY A 745 14.18 -25.35 -5.51
CA GLY A 745 14.80 -25.06 -4.21
C GLY A 745 13.83 -25.15 -3.02
N ARG A 746 13.95 -24.22 -2.06
CA ARG A 746 13.05 -24.14 -0.90
C ARG A 746 11.66 -23.66 -1.30
N LEU A 747 11.58 -22.73 -2.24
CA LEU A 747 10.35 -22.02 -2.56
C LEU A 747 9.31 -22.91 -3.24
N GLY A 748 9.73 -23.73 -4.22
CA GLY A 748 8.87 -24.74 -4.84
C GLY A 748 8.33 -25.76 -3.84
N ARG A 749 9.19 -26.28 -2.95
CA ARG A 749 8.77 -27.21 -1.89
C ARG A 749 7.76 -26.59 -0.93
N LEU A 750 7.89 -25.29 -0.62
CA LEU A 750 6.92 -24.58 0.21
C LEU A 750 5.56 -24.47 -0.49
N TRP A 751 5.57 -24.17 -1.78
CA TRP A 751 4.37 -24.15 -2.61
C TRP A 751 3.68 -25.52 -2.71
N ASP A 752 4.44 -26.58 -3.00
CA ASP A 752 3.92 -27.96 -3.04
C ASP A 752 3.37 -28.41 -1.68
N SER A 753 4.02 -27.99 -0.59
CA SER A 753 3.56 -28.28 0.76
C SER A 753 2.31 -27.47 1.13
N CYS A 754 2.08 -26.30 0.53
CA CYS A 754 0.91 -25.48 0.76
C CYS A 754 -0.30 -26.01 -0.03
N VAL A 755 -0.16 -26.27 -1.32
CA VAL A 755 -1.28 -26.57 -2.23
C VAL A 755 -1.65 -28.05 -2.20
N LEU A 756 -2.95 -28.33 -2.06
CA LEU A 756 -3.48 -29.69 -2.19
C LEU A 756 -3.83 -29.99 -3.65
N TYR A 757 -3.24 -31.05 -4.20
CA TYR A 757 -3.56 -31.52 -5.55
C TYR A 757 -4.62 -32.62 -5.51
N ILE A 758 -5.61 -32.51 -6.40
CA ILE A 758 -6.67 -33.48 -6.59
C ILE A 758 -6.77 -33.84 -8.07
N ARG A 759 -6.86 -35.14 -8.38
CA ARG A 759 -7.05 -35.58 -9.77
C ARG A 759 -8.47 -35.27 -10.22
N GLU A 760 -8.66 -34.99 -11.50
CA GLU A 760 -9.97 -34.60 -12.01
C GLU A 760 -11.02 -35.71 -11.83
N GLU A 761 -10.61 -36.97 -11.96
CA GLU A 761 -11.46 -38.15 -11.73
C GLU A 761 -11.90 -38.30 -10.26
N ASP A 762 -11.14 -37.75 -9.31
CA ASP A 762 -11.45 -37.82 -7.87
C ASP A 762 -12.39 -36.69 -7.42
N LEU A 763 -12.79 -35.79 -8.32
CA LEU A 763 -13.56 -34.59 -7.97
C LEU A 763 -14.95 -34.90 -7.39
N GLY A 764 -15.59 -35.99 -7.82
CA GLY A 764 -16.88 -36.41 -7.28
C GLY A 764 -16.85 -36.73 -5.78
N GLY A 765 -15.67 -37.07 -5.23
CA GLY A 765 -15.44 -37.31 -3.81
C GLY A 765 -14.75 -36.16 -3.07
N LEU A 766 -14.55 -35.00 -3.71
CA LEU A 766 -13.69 -33.92 -3.20
C LEU A 766 -14.11 -33.46 -1.79
N VAL A 767 -15.38 -33.12 -1.60
CA VAL A 767 -15.88 -32.58 -0.32
C VAL A 767 -15.67 -33.60 0.81
N ALA A 768 -16.00 -34.87 0.56
CA ALA A 768 -15.80 -35.94 1.55
C ALA A 768 -14.31 -36.12 1.89
N ARG A 769 -13.43 -36.06 0.89
CA ARG A 769 -11.98 -36.14 1.07
C ARG A 769 -11.41 -34.97 1.87
N LEU A 770 -11.88 -33.75 1.63
CA LEU A 770 -11.45 -32.56 2.37
C LEU A 770 -11.92 -32.59 3.83
N ARG A 771 -13.17 -33.02 4.09
CA ARG A 771 -13.70 -33.19 5.45
C ARG A 771 -12.98 -34.31 6.21
N GLY A 772 -12.65 -35.40 5.52
CA GLY A 772 -11.91 -36.53 6.06
C GLY A 772 -10.39 -36.32 6.14
N MET A 773 -9.88 -35.13 5.79
CA MET A 773 -8.45 -34.85 5.86
C MET A 773 -7.97 -34.87 7.32
N ASP A 774 -6.93 -35.65 7.57
CA ASP A 774 -6.24 -35.69 8.85
C ASP A 774 -5.83 -34.28 9.32
N ARG A 775 -6.01 -34.01 10.63
CA ARG A 775 -5.78 -32.68 11.20
C ARG A 775 -4.31 -32.26 11.11
N ARG A 776 -3.38 -33.20 11.28
CA ARG A 776 -1.94 -32.93 11.15
C ARG A 776 -1.60 -32.60 9.70
N GLU A 777 -2.17 -33.33 8.74
CA GLU A 777 -2.00 -33.00 7.32
C GLU A 777 -2.49 -31.58 7.01
N TYR A 778 -3.70 -31.22 7.45
CA TYR A 778 -4.23 -29.86 7.26
C TYR A 778 -3.34 -28.79 7.91
N ALA A 779 -2.92 -29.00 9.16
CA ALA A 779 -2.07 -28.07 9.89
C ALA A 779 -0.69 -27.89 9.21
N ARG A 780 -0.08 -28.97 8.71
CA ARG A 780 1.19 -28.90 7.97
C ARG A 780 1.06 -28.06 6.69
N ARG A 781 -0.03 -28.21 5.96
CA ARG A 781 -0.31 -27.42 4.74
C ARG A 781 -0.52 -25.96 5.05
N LEU A 782 -1.40 -25.68 6.01
CA LEU A 782 -1.67 -24.32 6.48
C LEU A 782 -0.39 -23.63 6.96
N ALA A 783 0.49 -24.32 7.67
CA ALA A 783 1.77 -23.76 8.11
C ALA A 783 2.66 -23.30 6.94
N SER A 784 2.76 -24.12 5.89
CA SER A 784 3.52 -23.79 4.68
C SER A 784 2.88 -22.64 3.90
N CYS A 785 1.55 -22.60 3.83
CA CYS A 785 0.81 -21.48 3.26
C CYS A 785 1.08 -20.16 4.01
N LEU A 786 1.04 -20.17 5.34
CA LEU A 786 1.32 -18.98 6.14
C LEU A 786 2.79 -18.52 6.02
N GLU A 787 3.73 -19.44 5.83
CA GLU A 787 5.13 -19.10 5.54
C GLU A 787 5.27 -18.37 4.20
N LEU A 788 4.54 -18.80 3.16
CA LEU A 788 4.47 -18.10 1.86
C LEU A 788 3.85 -16.70 1.98
N VAL A 789 2.84 -16.53 2.85
CA VAL A 789 2.26 -15.21 3.16
C VAL A 789 3.27 -14.30 3.85
N ALA A 790 4.03 -14.84 4.81
CA ALA A 790 5.08 -14.10 5.52
C ALA A 790 6.28 -13.73 4.64
N LEU A 791 6.52 -14.49 3.57
CA LEU A 791 7.48 -14.13 2.52
C LEU A 791 7.01 -12.99 1.62
N HIS A 792 5.84 -12.40 1.87
CA HIS A 792 5.26 -11.35 1.03
C HIS A 792 5.13 -11.76 -0.44
N SER A 793 4.74 -13.02 -0.72
CA SER A 793 4.55 -13.56 -2.08
C SER A 793 3.47 -12.84 -2.91
N ARG A 794 2.82 -11.81 -2.34
CA ARG A 794 1.93 -10.86 -3.03
C ARG A 794 2.61 -9.59 -3.55
N SER A 795 3.83 -9.31 -3.10
CA SER A 795 4.58 -8.11 -3.51
C SER A 795 5.28 -8.42 -4.81
N LEU A 796 4.98 -7.65 -5.86
CA LEU A 796 5.62 -7.82 -7.17
C LEU A 796 7.15 -7.72 -7.08
N PHE A 797 7.66 -6.81 -6.24
CA PHE A 797 9.09 -6.69 -5.99
C PHE A 797 9.70 -7.97 -5.40
N VAL A 798 9.00 -8.62 -4.46
CA VAL A 798 9.48 -9.86 -3.86
C VAL A 798 9.38 -11.02 -4.84
N VAL A 799 8.31 -11.10 -5.64
CA VAL A 799 8.14 -12.09 -6.70
C VAL A 799 9.25 -11.96 -7.76
N ALA A 800 9.56 -10.74 -8.18
CA ALA A 800 10.68 -10.47 -9.08
C ALA A 800 12.01 -10.93 -8.48
N ARG A 801 12.28 -10.58 -7.22
CA ARG A 801 13.49 -11.01 -6.52
C ARG A 801 13.59 -12.54 -6.39
N GLN A 802 12.49 -13.20 -6.08
CA GLN A 802 12.40 -14.66 -6.00
C GLN A 802 12.72 -15.30 -7.35
N ALA A 803 12.16 -14.79 -8.44
CA ALA A 803 12.40 -15.30 -9.77
C ALA A 803 13.87 -15.13 -10.21
N VAL A 804 14.47 -13.97 -9.96
CA VAL A 804 15.90 -13.74 -10.25
C VAL A 804 16.79 -14.66 -9.39
N CYS A 805 16.50 -14.82 -8.10
CA CYS A 805 17.20 -15.76 -7.24
C CYS A 805 17.09 -17.22 -7.70
N VAL A 806 15.95 -17.62 -8.27
CA VAL A 806 15.77 -18.94 -8.88
C VAL A 806 16.68 -19.11 -10.09
N ILE A 807 16.72 -18.12 -10.99
CA ILE A 807 17.61 -18.15 -12.16
C ILE A 807 19.08 -18.23 -11.71
N ALA A 808 19.49 -17.39 -10.76
CA ALA A 808 20.84 -17.41 -10.20
C ALA A 808 21.20 -18.77 -9.56
N SER A 809 20.26 -19.39 -8.85
CA SER A 809 20.44 -20.72 -8.26
C SER A 809 20.60 -21.81 -9.33
N ARG A 810 19.88 -21.73 -10.45
CA ARG A 810 20.00 -22.68 -11.56
C ARG A 810 21.36 -22.55 -12.26
N VAL A 811 21.78 -21.33 -12.56
CA VAL A 811 23.11 -21.05 -13.16
C VAL A 811 24.22 -21.60 -12.27
N ALA A 812 24.14 -21.36 -10.97
CA ALA A 812 25.14 -21.86 -10.05
C ALA A 812 25.13 -23.38 -9.91
N SER A 813 23.96 -24.01 -9.94
CA SER A 813 23.84 -25.47 -9.92
C SER A 813 24.43 -26.09 -11.19
N ALA A 814 24.26 -25.44 -12.35
CA ALA A 814 24.87 -25.87 -13.60
C ALA A 814 26.40 -25.76 -13.58
N ALA A 815 26.95 -24.71 -12.96
CA ALA A 815 28.40 -24.54 -12.79
C ALA A 815 29.02 -25.59 -11.84
N LEU A 816 28.21 -26.16 -10.93
CA LEU A 816 28.62 -27.20 -9.97
C LEU A 816 28.38 -28.62 -10.48
N ALA A 817 27.75 -28.80 -11.64
CA ALA A 817 27.48 -30.12 -12.19
C ALA A 817 28.82 -30.80 -12.56
N PRO A 818 29.06 -32.05 -12.15
CA PRO A 818 30.29 -32.76 -12.50
C PRO A 818 30.40 -32.89 -14.02
N ALA A 819 31.57 -32.56 -14.57
CA ALA A 819 31.90 -32.86 -15.96
C ALA A 819 31.80 -34.39 -16.20
N GLY A 820 31.44 -34.77 -17.44
CA GLY A 820 31.06 -36.13 -17.85
C GLY A 820 32.02 -37.27 -17.45
N PRO A 821 31.63 -38.52 -17.73
CA PRO A 821 32.24 -39.71 -17.13
C PRO A 821 33.74 -39.79 -17.42
N GLY A 822 34.55 -39.61 -16.37
CA GLY A 822 36.02 -39.66 -16.46
C GLY A 822 36.76 -38.75 -15.47
N GLN A 823 36.10 -37.77 -14.85
CA GLN A 823 36.72 -36.89 -13.84
C GLN A 823 36.24 -37.24 -12.42
N ARG A 824 37.18 -37.32 -11.46
CA ARG A 824 36.88 -37.62 -10.05
C ARG A 824 35.97 -36.53 -9.46
N PRO A 825 35.01 -36.88 -8.58
CA PRO A 825 34.16 -35.89 -7.94
C PRO A 825 35.00 -35.02 -7.00
N GLY A 826 35.07 -33.72 -7.30
CA GLY A 826 35.61 -32.72 -6.39
C GLY A 826 34.76 -32.65 -5.12
N ALA A 827 35.42 -32.69 -3.97
CA ALA A 827 34.80 -32.57 -2.67
C ALA A 827 34.03 -31.24 -2.52
N GLY A 828 32.79 -31.31 -2.03
CA GLY A 828 32.04 -30.18 -1.46
C GLY A 828 31.78 -29.00 -2.39
N SER A 829 30.72 -29.08 -3.19
CA SER A 829 30.20 -27.94 -3.97
C SER A 829 29.57 -26.88 -3.06
N ASP A 830 30.38 -25.97 -2.53
CA ASP A 830 29.90 -24.82 -1.75
C ASP A 830 29.31 -23.76 -2.69
N MET A 831 28.06 -23.39 -2.44
CA MET A 831 27.37 -22.34 -3.20
C MET A 831 28.05 -20.97 -3.01
N GLN A 832 28.76 -20.76 -1.90
CA GLN A 832 29.63 -19.59 -1.66
C GLN A 832 30.81 -19.54 -2.63
N ALA A 833 31.32 -20.69 -3.07
CA ALA A 833 32.42 -20.73 -4.04
C ALA A 833 31.97 -20.28 -5.45
N VAL A 834 30.69 -20.48 -5.79
CA VAL A 834 30.13 -20.12 -7.10
C VAL A 834 29.63 -18.69 -7.15
N TRP A 835 28.98 -18.22 -6.07
CA TRP A 835 28.46 -16.85 -5.98
C TRP A 835 29.55 -15.85 -5.55
N GLY A 836 30.76 -16.34 -5.23
CA GLY A 836 31.83 -15.55 -4.65
C GLY A 836 31.51 -15.12 -3.21
N SER A 837 32.34 -14.24 -2.64
CA SER A 837 32.12 -13.65 -1.31
C SER A 837 30.94 -12.66 -1.25
N ASP A 838 30.02 -12.67 -2.22
CA ASP A 838 28.84 -11.83 -2.26
C ASP A 838 27.79 -12.28 -1.23
N ALA A 839 28.11 -11.98 0.03
CA ALA A 839 27.23 -12.17 1.17
C ALA A 839 25.90 -11.40 1.01
N GLY A 840 25.87 -10.35 0.17
CA GLY A 840 24.68 -9.56 -0.14
C GLY A 840 23.67 -10.37 -0.93
N LEU A 841 24.09 -11.02 -2.02
CA LEU A 841 23.25 -11.88 -2.86
C LEU A 841 22.74 -13.12 -2.11
N LEU A 842 23.60 -13.80 -1.35
CA LEU A 842 23.20 -14.95 -0.53
C LEU A 842 22.17 -14.56 0.54
N SER A 843 22.41 -13.45 1.23
CA SER A 843 21.46 -12.88 2.21
C SER A 843 20.14 -12.49 1.55
N ALA A 844 20.20 -11.90 0.36
CA ALA A 844 19.05 -11.52 -0.44
C ALA A 844 18.15 -12.71 -0.80
N CYS A 845 18.74 -13.78 -1.32
CA CYS A 845 17.99 -14.97 -1.72
C CYS A 845 17.50 -15.80 -0.53
N ARG A 846 18.17 -15.73 0.63
CA ARG A 846 17.63 -16.24 1.91
C ARG A 846 16.42 -15.43 2.38
N ALA A 847 16.52 -14.10 2.37
CA ALA A 847 15.43 -13.22 2.78
C ALA A 847 14.17 -13.45 1.92
N ALA A 848 14.37 -13.62 0.60
CA ALA A 848 13.33 -13.94 -0.39
C ALA A 848 12.75 -15.37 -0.26
N GLY A 849 13.37 -16.24 0.54
CA GLY A 849 12.89 -17.61 0.80
C GLY A 849 13.28 -18.64 -0.26
N VAL A 850 14.15 -18.29 -1.20
CA VAL A 850 14.67 -19.21 -2.24
C VAL A 850 15.70 -20.16 -1.64
N LEU A 851 16.58 -19.63 -0.77
CA LEU A 851 17.59 -20.41 -0.05
C LEU A 851 17.15 -20.79 1.37
N ARG A 852 17.79 -21.82 1.93
CA ARG A 852 17.68 -22.14 3.36
C ARG A 852 18.54 -21.18 4.17
N ASP A 853 18.08 -20.89 5.39
CA ASP A 853 18.75 -19.93 6.28
C ASP A 853 20.14 -20.42 6.75
N ASN A 854 20.43 -21.73 6.66
CA ASN A 854 21.67 -22.37 7.13
C ASN A 854 22.59 -22.88 6.00
N LEU A 855 22.33 -22.51 4.73
CA LEU A 855 23.17 -22.92 3.59
C LEU A 855 24.49 -22.15 3.49
#